data_AF-A0A931CAC1-F1
#
_entry.id   AF-A0A931CAC1-F1
#
_cell.length_a   1.000
_cell.length_b   1.000
_cell.length_c   1.000
_cell.angle_alpha   90.00
_cell.angle_beta   90.00
_cell.angle_gamma   90.00
#
_symmetry.space_group_name_H-M   'P 1'
#
loop_
_entity.id
_entity.type
_entity.pdbx_description
1 polymer ?
#
loop_
_entity_poly.entity_id
_entity_poly.type
_entity_poly.pdbx_seq_one_letter_code
_entity_poly.pdbx_strand_id
1 'polypeptide(L)'
;MDQLITGHLSLIYNIIGRTLDGHPDVDDLVQDTMLQAIRGLGSLRDPDRFRSWLIAIAYRRVQMHLRSRKMTLSRRHPEPVDVPDPVGDFAERTTAELVVTKQRRQLAEAGRWLDDADRRLLALWWQEASGDLTRTELAAALGVKPNHAAVRVQRMKAQLDLSRSVVRALRAKPICPELGEVVRFWDGTTDSVWRKRLARHVRDCPKCRVHQRGLIAPEQLLLGLAALPVPAALLAGIQSALHGGATAPAAIAGGTSLIAHVQSLVQHKSLAAATAVTVAAGGGFAYAVLHTPAQPETPIAVAPPPAPVPTSAPAAIQPSTGAGRKPSATPTAGTATPTSRAVAGLGVSTADIYVAPNGSDDGDGSRQRPFASLAKAAAVVKPGQTIALRGGTYRPTSPITITTSGTASQRVVLSGFGAERAVIDASAIPADKWAITHESSYWTVRDLEIAGARNAAYTCVACTNNVFQRLSVHGANGSGLMLRNPGTAGNQVLDSDFYDNRGSGLAVQFGTGDGNLLRGNRAFRNGGDGVNLGDFGSPVSVQYNWSYGNGANGFAVGGGSPAPGAAHRVRHNASWGNNGHGFVDEGNAAAIELGNNTAFRNVNLGFAMTTAAAVLRNNVALGNQQGEEGLSRTAQASNNSWQENGWSESTLRSTDASVAEGARAADGGLPGTSYLATGNGVGASMSGS
;
A
#
# COMPACT_ATOMS: atom_id res chain seq x y z
N MET A 1 35.21 0.00 24.13
CA MET A 1 34.96 -0.48 22.75
C MET A 1 33.75 -1.41 22.73
N ASP A 2 33.73 -2.44 23.58
CA ASP A 2 32.67 -3.46 23.59
C ASP A 2 31.28 -2.91 23.89
N GLN A 3 31.12 -2.02 24.89
CA GLN A 3 29.84 -1.36 25.18
C GLN A 3 29.29 -0.51 24.01
N LEU A 4 30.17 0.11 23.22
CA LEU A 4 29.77 0.95 22.08
C LEU A 4 29.18 0.10 20.95
N ILE A 5 29.77 -1.07 20.71
CA ILE A 5 29.39 -2.00 19.64
C ILE A 5 28.14 -2.80 20.04
N THR A 6 28.07 -3.31 21.27
CA THR A 6 26.88 -4.00 21.80
C THR A 6 25.66 -3.08 21.84
N GLY A 7 25.83 -1.80 22.18
CA GLY A 7 24.74 -0.81 22.16
C GLY A 7 24.15 -0.51 20.78
N HIS A 8 24.85 -0.89 19.70
CA HIS A 8 24.39 -0.71 18.31
C HIS A 8 24.01 -2.02 17.62
N LEU A 9 24.06 -3.16 18.31
CA LEU A 9 23.72 -4.47 17.75
C LEU A 9 22.25 -4.52 17.29
N SER A 10 21.33 -4.03 18.13
CA SER A 10 19.91 -3.94 17.82
C SER A 10 19.62 -3.04 16.63
N LEU A 11 20.39 -1.96 16.43
CA LEU A 11 20.31 -1.12 15.23
C LEU A 11 20.66 -1.91 13.97
N ILE A 12 21.74 -2.70 14.01
CA ILE A 12 22.22 -3.45 12.84
C ILE A 12 21.30 -4.62 12.53
N TYR A 13 20.78 -5.32 13.54
CA TYR A 13 19.74 -6.34 13.37
C TYR A 13 18.48 -5.78 12.73
N ASN A 14 18.02 -4.62 13.18
CA ASN A 14 16.85 -3.98 12.60
C ASN A 14 17.09 -3.58 11.13
N ILE A 15 18.27 -3.08 10.79
CA ILE A 15 18.60 -2.69 9.41
C ILE A 15 18.69 -3.92 8.51
N ILE A 16 19.47 -4.93 8.89
CA ILE A 16 19.72 -6.13 8.08
C ILE A 16 18.46 -7.00 8.00
N GLY A 17 17.79 -7.23 9.14
CA GLY A 17 16.56 -8.02 9.22
C GLY A 17 15.39 -7.44 8.44
N ARG A 18 15.24 -6.11 8.41
CA ARG A 18 14.22 -5.45 7.57
C ARG A 18 14.58 -5.44 6.08
N THR A 19 15.88 -5.42 5.76
CA THR A 19 16.32 -5.42 4.35
C THR A 19 16.25 -6.81 3.73
N LEU A 20 16.33 -7.87 4.54
CA LEU A 20 16.28 -9.27 4.12
C LEU A 20 14.97 -9.96 4.50
N ASP A 21 14.00 -9.24 5.05
CA ASP A 21 12.67 -9.74 5.42
C ASP A 21 12.67 -11.08 6.20
N GLY A 22 13.54 -11.17 7.22
CA GLY A 22 13.61 -12.37 8.08
C GLY A 22 14.34 -13.59 7.48
N HIS A 23 15.13 -13.41 6.41
CA HIS A 23 15.95 -14.47 5.79
C HIS A 23 16.89 -15.18 6.81
N PRO A 24 17.18 -16.49 6.66
CA PRO A 24 18.06 -17.22 7.59
C PRO A 24 19.48 -16.64 7.71
N ASP A 25 20.02 -16.07 6.63
CA ASP A 25 21.35 -15.44 6.61
C ASP A 25 21.46 -14.11 7.42
N VAL A 26 20.37 -13.63 8.04
CA VAL A 26 20.38 -12.37 8.82
C VAL A 26 21.40 -12.44 9.96
N ASP A 27 21.46 -13.56 10.68
CA ASP A 27 22.38 -13.74 11.80
C ASP A 27 23.85 -13.71 11.35
N ASP A 28 24.15 -14.43 10.26
CA ASP A 28 25.50 -14.48 9.67
C ASP A 28 25.95 -13.09 9.18
N LEU A 29 25.05 -12.33 8.56
CA LEU A 29 25.35 -11.00 8.04
C LEU A 29 25.53 -9.96 9.13
N VAL A 30 24.77 -10.04 10.22
CA VAL A 30 25.00 -9.19 11.37
C VAL A 30 26.34 -9.55 12.01
N GLN A 31 26.62 -10.83 12.22
CA GLN A 31 27.90 -11.28 12.78
C GLN A 31 29.10 -10.77 11.96
N ASP A 32 29.08 -10.92 10.64
CA ASP A 32 30.13 -10.42 9.75
C ASP A 32 30.26 -8.90 9.77
N THR A 33 29.14 -8.18 9.81
CA THR A 33 29.12 -6.71 9.91
C THR A 33 29.78 -6.25 11.19
N MET A 34 29.49 -6.92 12.30
CA MET A 34 30.07 -6.58 13.61
C MET A 34 31.56 -6.91 13.67
N LEU A 35 31.99 -8.06 13.13
CA LEU A 35 33.40 -8.43 13.04
C LEU A 35 34.20 -7.43 12.19
N GLN A 36 33.63 -6.95 11.08
CA GLN A 36 34.28 -5.98 10.22
C GLN A 36 34.30 -4.57 10.83
N ALA A 37 33.27 -4.20 11.58
CA ALA A 37 33.26 -2.98 12.38
C ALA A 37 34.33 -3.00 13.48
N ILE A 38 34.53 -4.13 14.16
CA ILE A 38 35.59 -4.31 15.16
C ILE A 38 36.97 -4.13 14.52
N ARG A 39 37.22 -4.79 13.38
CA ARG A 39 38.50 -4.71 12.65
C ARG A 39 38.77 -3.33 12.05
N GLY A 40 37.71 -2.62 11.64
CA GLY A 40 37.80 -1.30 11.01
C GLY A 40 37.83 -0.13 12.00
N LEU A 41 37.56 -0.36 13.29
CA LEU A 41 37.31 0.71 14.25
C LEU A 41 38.49 1.68 14.40
N GLY A 42 39.72 1.16 14.35
CA GLY A 42 40.94 1.97 14.43
C GLY A 42 41.14 2.93 13.24
N SER A 43 40.38 2.80 12.16
CA SER A 43 40.43 3.69 11.00
C SER A 43 39.42 4.85 11.06
N LEU A 44 38.53 4.86 12.07
CA LEU A 44 37.51 5.89 12.23
C LEU A 44 38.14 7.15 12.86
N ARG A 45 38.32 8.18 12.03
CA ARG A 45 38.95 9.46 12.43
C ARG A 45 38.03 10.37 13.27
N ASP A 46 36.71 10.17 13.20
CA ASP A 46 35.69 11.02 13.84
C ASP A 46 34.68 10.14 14.61
N PRO A 47 34.72 10.13 15.95
CA PRO A 47 33.84 9.31 16.80
C PRO A 47 32.34 9.64 16.64
N ASP A 48 31.98 10.89 16.33
CA ASP A 48 30.58 11.32 16.19
C ASP A 48 29.93 10.71 14.94
N ARG A 49 30.74 10.22 14.00
CA ARG A 49 30.30 9.52 12.79
C ARG A 49 30.23 8.02 12.95
N PHE A 50 30.51 7.48 14.13
CA PHE A 50 30.54 6.04 14.39
C PHE A 50 29.25 5.34 13.94
N ARG A 51 28.08 5.91 14.27
CA ARG A 51 26.78 5.36 13.87
C ARG A 51 26.62 5.32 12.36
N SER A 52 26.92 6.41 11.67
CA SER A 52 26.81 6.50 10.20
C SER A 52 27.82 5.60 9.48
N TRP A 53 29.02 5.48 10.04
CA TRP A 53 30.07 4.60 9.55
C TRP A 53 29.69 3.11 9.70
N LEU A 54 29.14 2.73 10.86
CA LEU A 54 28.67 1.37 11.13
C LEU A 54 27.51 0.97 10.22
N ILE A 55 26.56 1.88 9.98
CA ILE A 55 25.47 1.69 9.02
C ILE A 55 26.03 1.49 7.60
N ALA A 56 27.06 2.23 7.21
CA ALA A 56 27.68 2.08 5.90
C ALA A 56 28.36 0.71 5.71
N ILE A 57 28.94 0.13 6.77
CA ILE A 57 29.48 -1.23 6.76
C ILE A 57 28.36 -2.26 6.59
N ALA A 58 27.28 -2.14 7.38
CA ALA A 58 26.11 -3.02 7.30
C ALA A 58 25.50 -3.00 5.90
N TYR A 59 25.28 -1.80 5.35
CA TYR A 59 24.76 -1.62 4.00
C TYR A 59 25.69 -2.25 2.95
N ARG A 60 27.01 -2.03 3.04
CA ARG A 60 27.98 -2.60 2.09
C ARG A 60 28.01 -4.13 2.17
N ARG A 61 27.85 -4.72 3.36
CA ARG A 61 27.82 -6.18 3.55
C ARG A 61 26.55 -6.80 2.96
N VAL A 62 25.38 -6.23 3.24
CA VAL A 62 24.11 -6.64 2.63
C VAL A 62 24.19 -6.55 1.11
N GLN A 63 24.72 -5.45 0.57
CA GLN A 63 24.89 -5.26 -0.87
C GLN A 63 25.90 -6.24 -1.49
N MET A 64 26.95 -6.63 -0.77
CA MET A 64 27.93 -7.62 -1.22
C MET A 64 27.34 -9.04 -1.17
N HIS A 65 26.51 -9.34 -0.17
CA HIS A 65 25.78 -10.59 -0.04
C HIS A 65 24.76 -10.78 -1.15
N LEU A 66 23.91 -9.79 -1.39
CA LEU A 66 22.95 -9.80 -2.48
C LEU A 66 23.64 -9.90 -3.85
N ARG A 67 24.79 -9.24 -4.03
CA ARG A 67 25.62 -9.36 -5.24
C ARG A 67 26.28 -10.73 -5.40
N SER A 68 26.78 -11.32 -4.31
CA SER A 68 27.40 -12.65 -4.34
C SER A 68 26.36 -13.73 -4.59
N ARG A 69 25.17 -13.59 -4.00
CA ARG A 69 24.00 -14.43 -4.27
C ARG A 69 23.53 -14.30 -5.72
N LYS A 70 23.49 -13.07 -6.26
CA LYS A 70 23.27 -12.81 -7.69
C LYS A 70 24.30 -13.52 -8.57
N MET A 71 25.59 -13.45 -8.25
CA MET A 71 26.66 -14.17 -8.99
C MET A 71 26.55 -15.69 -8.88
N THR A 72 26.08 -16.21 -7.75
CA THR A 72 25.90 -17.66 -7.52
C THR A 72 24.66 -18.19 -8.25
N LEU A 73 23.59 -17.39 -8.33
CA LEU A 73 22.40 -17.63 -9.15
C LEU A 73 22.69 -17.49 -10.66
N SER A 74 23.46 -16.47 -11.07
CA SER A 74 23.93 -16.27 -12.46
C SER A 74 24.92 -17.32 -12.94
N ARG A 75 25.62 -18.03 -12.03
CA ARG A 75 26.44 -19.21 -12.40
C ARG A 75 25.61 -20.45 -12.68
N ARG A 76 24.35 -20.51 -12.21
CA ARG A 76 23.42 -21.62 -12.46
C ARG A 76 22.46 -21.36 -13.64
N HIS A 77 22.25 -20.11 -14.03
CA HIS A 77 21.44 -19.73 -15.20
C HIS A 77 22.12 -18.59 -15.99
N PRO A 78 22.51 -18.79 -17.27
CA PRO A 78 23.28 -17.80 -18.05
C PRO A 78 22.50 -16.58 -18.57
N GLU A 79 21.17 -16.52 -18.41
CA GLU A 79 20.39 -15.36 -18.85
C GLU A 79 20.07 -14.38 -17.71
N PRO A 80 20.04 -13.07 -17.98
CA PRO A 80 19.90 -12.05 -16.94
C PRO A 80 18.49 -12.07 -16.35
N VAL A 81 18.34 -12.74 -15.21
CA VAL A 81 17.18 -12.62 -14.33
C VAL A 81 17.16 -11.19 -13.80
N ASP A 82 16.16 -10.40 -14.21
CA ASP A 82 15.96 -9.04 -13.74
C ASP A 82 15.43 -9.11 -12.30
N VAL A 83 16.30 -8.73 -11.36
CA VAL A 83 15.99 -8.63 -9.94
C VAL A 83 15.37 -7.24 -9.74
N PRO A 84 14.23 -7.09 -9.04
CA PRO A 84 13.57 -5.81 -8.82
C PRO A 84 14.55 -4.70 -8.41
N ASP A 85 14.52 -3.57 -9.11
CA ASP A 85 15.38 -2.41 -8.88
C ASP A 85 15.02 -1.73 -7.54
N PRO A 86 15.89 -1.81 -6.52
CA PRO A 86 15.65 -1.20 -5.21
C PRO A 86 15.49 0.32 -5.27
N VAL A 87 15.90 0.99 -6.36
CA VAL A 87 15.84 2.45 -6.52
C VAL A 87 14.41 2.95 -6.75
N GLY A 88 13.54 2.14 -7.35
CA GLY A 88 12.13 2.49 -7.59
C GLY A 88 11.32 2.57 -6.29
N ASP A 89 11.36 1.51 -5.50
CA ASP A 89 10.77 1.46 -4.15
C ASP A 89 11.42 2.48 -3.21
N PHE A 90 12.72 2.74 -3.39
CA PHE A 90 13.43 3.76 -2.64
C PHE A 90 12.98 5.16 -3.02
N ALA A 91 12.59 5.48 -4.26
CA ALA A 91 12.13 6.81 -4.63
C ALA A 91 10.75 7.15 -4.04
N GLU A 92 9.84 6.17 -3.99
CA GLU A 92 8.51 6.32 -3.39
C GLU A 92 8.61 6.36 -1.84
N ARG A 93 9.44 5.48 -1.25
CA ARG A 93 9.81 5.56 0.18
C ARG A 93 10.57 6.82 0.53
N THR A 94 11.48 7.30 -0.31
CA THR A 94 12.24 8.55 -0.09
C THR A 94 11.32 9.76 -0.19
N THR A 95 10.31 9.73 -1.06
CA THR A 95 9.32 10.81 -1.13
C THR A 95 8.44 10.83 0.12
N ALA A 96 7.98 9.68 0.59
CA ALA A 96 7.28 9.55 1.87
C ALA A 96 8.18 9.92 3.06
N GLU A 97 9.43 9.49 3.07
CA GLU A 97 10.44 9.78 4.09
C GLU A 97 10.86 11.25 4.07
N LEU A 98 10.92 11.90 2.91
CA LEU A 98 11.15 13.34 2.77
C LEU A 98 9.96 14.14 3.32
N VAL A 99 8.73 13.68 3.09
CA VAL A 99 7.52 14.28 3.68
C VAL A 99 7.52 14.12 5.20
N VAL A 100 7.83 12.93 5.71
CA VAL A 100 7.95 12.65 7.15
C VAL A 100 9.12 13.44 7.77
N THR A 101 10.27 13.50 7.12
CA THR A 101 11.45 14.26 7.56
C THR A 101 11.19 15.76 7.58
N LYS A 102 10.48 16.28 6.57
CA LYS A 102 10.03 17.67 6.53
C LYS A 102 9.03 17.96 7.64
N GLN A 103 8.08 17.08 7.92
CA GLN A 103 7.13 17.24 9.03
C GLN A 103 7.78 17.06 10.41
N ARG A 104 8.82 16.21 10.55
CA ARG A 104 9.66 16.10 11.76
C ARG A 104 10.44 17.38 12.04
N ARG A 105 11.04 17.99 11.01
CA ARG A 105 11.70 19.29 11.14
C ARG A 105 10.72 20.39 11.57
N GLN A 106 9.51 20.38 11.00
CA GLN A 106 8.43 21.30 11.39
C GLN A 106 7.93 21.05 12.82
N LEU A 107 7.89 19.79 13.27
CA LEU A 107 7.52 19.41 14.64
C LEU A 107 8.55 19.95 15.64
N ALA A 108 9.85 19.76 15.37
CA ALA A 108 10.93 20.29 16.21
C ALA A 108 10.92 21.82 16.30
N GLU A 109 10.62 22.50 15.18
CA GLU A 109 10.48 23.95 15.15
C GLU A 109 9.22 24.45 15.86
N ALA A 110 8.09 23.75 15.71
CA ALA A 110 6.85 24.06 16.38
C ALA A 110 6.93 23.88 17.90
N GLY A 111 7.76 22.93 18.37
CA GLY A 111 8.04 22.76 19.80
C GLY A 111 8.60 24.02 20.48
N ARG A 112 9.26 24.91 19.72
CA ARG A 112 9.76 26.20 20.24
C ARG A 112 8.67 27.22 20.56
N TRP A 113 7.46 27.02 20.04
CA TRP A 113 6.29 27.87 20.28
C TRP A 113 5.47 27.44 21.51
N LEU A 114 5.83 26.31 22.13
CA LEU A 114 5.25 25.89 23.39
C LEU A 114 5.89 26.67 24.55
N ASP A 115 5.09 26.94 25.59
CA ASP A 115 5.62 27.50 26.84
C ASP A 115 6.51 26.48 27.57
N ASP A 116 7.26 26.93 28.58
CA ASP A 116 8.22 26.05 29.27
C ASP A 116 7.54 24.84 29.94
N ALA A 117 6.29 25.00 30.39
CA ALA A 117 5.53 23.92 31.01
C ALA A 117 5.10 22.87 29.99
N ASP A 118 4.60 23.30 28.83
CA ASP A 118 4.21 22.44 27.72
C ASP A 118 5.42 21.80 27.04
N ARG A 119 6.59 22.47 26.99
CA ARG A 119 7.85 21.87 26.50
C ARG A 119 8.34 20.75 27.40
N ARG A 120 8.29 20.94 28.72
CA ARG A 120 8.61 19.88 29.69
C ARG A 120 7.61 18.73 29.61
N LEU A 121 6.32 19.04 29.44
CA LEU A 121 5.28 18.03 29.23
C LEU A 121 5.45 17.27 27.91
N LEU A 122 5.87 17.96 26.83
CA LEU A 122 6.21 17.34 25.55
C LEU A 122 7.37 16.33 25.70
N ALA A 123 8.38 16.67 26.50
CA ALA A 123 9.51 15.77 26.79
C ALA A 123 9.09 14.54 27.62
N LEU A 124 8.22 14.71 28.63
CA LEU A 124 7.70 13.57 29.40
C LEU A 124 6.78 12.69 28.56
N TRP A 125 5.91 13.31 27.76
CA TRP A 125 5.03 12.61 26.83
C TRP A 125 5.83 11.86 25.74
N TRP A 126 6.99 12.38 25.33
CA TRP A 126 7.89 11.66 24.42
C TRP A 126 8.35 10.33 25.01
N GLN A 127 8.75 10.33 26.28
CA GLN A 127 9.16 9.11 26.99
C GLN A 127 7.98 8.14 27.14
N GLU A 128 6.78 8.66 27.41
CA GLU A 128 5.55 7.85 27.44
C GLU A 128 5.24 7.21 26.08
N ALA A 129 5.32 7.97 25.00
CA ALA A 129 5.06 7.48 23.64
C ALA A 129 6.13 6.48 23.15
N SER A 130 7.33 6.53 23.74
CA SER A 130 8.43 5.60 23.45
C SER A 130 8.35 4.30 24.27
N GLY A 131 7.41 4.23 25.23
CA GLY A 131 7.24 3.09 26.15
C GLY A 131 8.13 3.15 27.39
N ASP A 132 8.93 4.21 27.56
CA ASP A 132 9.87 4.38 28.68
C ASP A 132 9.18 4.91 29.96
N LEU A 133 7.97 5.45 29.83
CA LEU A 133 7.14 5.88 30.95
C LEU A 133 5.69 5.41 30.79
N THR A 134 5.07 5.02 31.89
CA THR A 134 3.62 4.81 31.96
C THR A 134 2.89 6.12 32.22
N ARG A 135 1.59 6.18 31.88
CA ARG A 135 0.72 7.33 32.18
C ARG A 135 0.73 7.69 33.68
N THR A 136 0.86 6.70 34.55
CA THR A 136 0.90 6.88 36.00
C THR A 136 2.21 7.55 36.43
N GLU A 137 3.34 7.17 35.85
CA GLU A 137 4.66 7.78 36.12
C GLU A 137 4.76 9.19 35.55
N LEU A 138 4.21 9.43 34.36
CA LEU A 138 4.09 10.79 33.79
C LEU A 138 3.22 11.68 34.70
N ALA A 139 2.12 11.15 35.22
CA ALA A 139 1.24 11.88 36.14
C ALA A 139 1.93 12.20 37.47
N ALA A 140 2.71 11.26 38.01
CA ALA A 140 3.53 11.46 39.19
C ALA A 140 4.62 12.53 38.97
N ALA A 141 5.32 12.49 37.83
CA ALA A 141 6.33 13.48 37.45
C ALA A 141 5.75 14.90 37.31
N LEU A 142 4.46 15.01 37.01
CA LEU A 142 3.73 16.28 36.93
C LEU A 142 3.06 16.70 38.25
N GLY A 143 3.09 15.86 39.29
CA GLY A 143 2.41 16.09 40.56
C GLY A 143 0.88 16.14 40.45
N VAL A 144 0.29 15.43 39.48
CA VAL A 144 -1.17 15.44 39.22
C VAL A 144 -1.75 14.03 39.12
N LYS A 145 -3.08 13.91 39.21
CA LYS A 145 -3.77 12.64 38.97
C LYS A 145 -3.67 12.21 37.49
N PRO A 146 -3.68 10.90 37.16
CA PRO A 146 -3.60 10.40 35.79
C PRO A 146 -4.61 11.02 34.81
N ASN A 147 -5.85 11.23 35.25
CA ASN A 147 -6.89 11.87 34.43
C ASN A 147 -6.55 13.34 34.12
N HIS A 148 -5.97 14.08 35.07
CA HIS A 148 -5.49 15.45 34.84
C HIS A 148 -4.26 15.48 33.93
N ALA A 149 -3.35 14.51 34.04
CA ALA A 149 -2.23 14.36 33.12
C ALA A 149 -2.69 14.11 31.68
N ALA A 150 -3.71 13.26 31.48
CA ALA A 150 -4.34 13.03 30.18
C ALA A 150 -4.87 14.31 29.54
N VAL A 151 -5.62 15.11 30.30
CA VAL A 151 -6.14 16.40 29.81
C VAL A 151 -5.02 17.39 29.48
N ARG A 152 -3.97 17.47 30.30
CA ARG A 152 -2.81 18.34 30.04
C ARG A 152 -2.06 17.92 28.77
N VAL A 153 -1.83 16.62 28.57
CA VAL A 153 -1.20 16.10 27.34
C VAL A 153 -2.04 16.43 26.10
N GLN A 154 -3.36 16.24 26.16
CA GLN A 154 -4.25 16.59 25.06
C GLN A 154 -4.21 18.09 24.72
N ARG A 155 -4.20 18.96 25.74
CA ARG A 155 -4.07 20.41 25.55
C ARG A 155 -2.72 20.80 24.93
N MET A 156 -1.63 20.21 25.42
CA MET A 156 -0.29 20.43 24.87
C MET A 156 -0.21 19.98 23.40
N LYS A 157 -0.76 18.81 23.05
CA LYS A 157 -0.82 18.32 21.66
C LYS A 157 -1.60 19.26 20.75
N ALA A 158 -2.76 19.74 21.20
CA ALA A 158 -3.54 20.74 20.45
C ALA A 158 -2.76 22.04 20.23
N GLN A 159 -1.98 22.49 21.22
CA GLN A 159 -1.09 23.64 21.09
C GLN A 159 0.08 23.39 20.12
N LEU A 160 0.61 22.17 20.09
CA LEU A 160 1.69 21.78 19.19
C LEU A 160 1.20 21.77 17.73
N ASP A 161 0.04 21.21 17.44
CA ASP A 161 -0.54 21.21 16.09
C ASP A 161 -0.90 22.62 15.61
N LEU A 162 -1.41 23.46 16.51
CA LEU A 162 -1.63 24.87 16.24
C LEU A 162 -0.31 25.56 15.84
N SER A 163 0.75 25.32 16.60
CA SER A 163 2.09 25.87 16.35
C SER A 163 2.70 25.35 15.04
N ARG A 164 2.46 24.09 14.68
CA ARG A 164 2.88 23.53 13.38
C ARG A 164 2.20 24.20 12.20
N SER A 165 0.91 24.51 12.33
CA SER A 165 0.19 25.26 11.29
C SER A 165 0.75 26.67 11.10
N VAL A 166 1.15 27.34 12.19
CA VAL A 166 1.82 28.65 12.16
C VAL A 166 3.18 28.55 11.46
N VAL A 167 4.02 27.58 11.83
CA VAL A 167 5.33 27.35 11.21
C VAL A 167 5.20 27.09 9.70
N ARG A 168 4.19 26.32 9.27
CA ARG A 168 3.92 26.05 7.85
C ARG A 168 3.50 27.32 7.10
N ALA A 169 2.64 28.15 7.70
CA ALA A 169 2.17 29.38 7.10
C ALA A 169 3.29 30.43 6.97
N LEU A 170 4.14 30.57 7.99
CA LEU A 170 5.29 31.48 7.97
C LEU A 170 6.35 31.08 6.92
N ARG A 171 6.45 29.79 6.61
CA ARG A 171 7.41 29.24 5.62
C ARG A 171 6.83 29.12 4.21
N ALA A 172 5.58 29.52 3.99
CA ALA A 172 4.96 29.51 2.67
C ALA A 172 5.69 30.48 1.74
N LYS A 173 5.87 30.07 0.48
CA LYS A 173 6.43 30.92 -0.59
C LYS A 173 5.47 30.89 -1.80
N PRO A 174 4.85 32.02 -2.17
CA PRO A 174 4.88 33.32 -1.47
C PRO A 174 4.14 33.27 -0.12
N ILE A 175 4.53 34.13 0.83
CA ILE A 175 3.82 34.30 2.10
C ILE A 175 2.45 34.95 1.85
N CYS A 176 1.44 34.60 2.64
CA CYS A 176 0.16 35.29 2.58
C CYS A 176 0.34 36.79 2.84
N PRO A 177 -0.18 37.71 1.99
CA PRO A 177 0.01 39.15 2.18
C PRO A 177 -0.51 39.66 3.52
N GLU A 178 -1.69 39.21 3.94
CA GLU A 178 -2.28 39.57 5.24
C GLU A 178 -1.47 39.00 6.41
N LEU A 179 -0.89 37.80 6.27
CA LEU A 179 0.04 37.26 7.26
C LEU A 179 1.32 38.10 7.31
N GLY A 180 1.81 38.54 6.15
CA GLY A 180 2.93 39.47 5.99
C GLY A 180 2.74 40.76 6.79
N GLU A 181 1.54 41.34 6.74
CA GLU A 181 1.19 42.51 7.55
C GLU A 181 1.16 42.20 9.05
N VAL A 182 0.62 41.03 9.44
CA VAL A 182 0.58 40.60 10.84
C VAL A 182 1.98 40.40 11.43
N VAL A 183 2.92 39.87 10.64
CA VAL A 183 4.31 39.62 11.07
C VAL A 183 5.23 40.81 10.86
N ARG A 184 4.76 41.91 10.28
CA ARG A 184 5.60 43.10 9.97
C ARG A 184 6.29 43.69 11.19
N PHE A 185 5.65 43.58 12.35
CA PHE A 185 6.16 44.05 13.65
C PHE A 185 6.58 42.92 14.58
N TRP A 186 6.68 41.69 14.05
CA TRP A 186 7.12 40.54 14.81
C TRP A 186 8.64 40.50 14.85
N ASP A 187 9.19 40.46 16.05
CA ASP A 187 10.62 40.39 16.36
C ASP A 187 11.21 38.97 16.26
N GLY A 188 10.39 37.99 15.85
CA GLY A 188 10.80 36.58 15.76
C GLY A 188 10.61 35.78 17.06
N THR A 189 10.07 36.39 18.12
CA THR A 189 9.82 35.70 19.40
C THR A 189 8.71 34.63 19.28
N THR A 190 8.88 33.49 19.94
CA THR A 190 7.92 32.38 19.90
C THR A 190 6.99 32.35 21.11
N ASP A 191 6.63 33.52 21.63
CA ASP A 191 5.83 33.64 22.85
C ASP A 191 4.34 33.27 22.65
N SER A 192 3.61 33.16 23.77
CA SER A 192 2.21 32.76 23.75
C SER A 192 1.27 33.77 23.10
N VAL A 193 1.65 35.06 23.07
CA VAL A 193 0.86 36.17 22.52
C VAL A 193 0.93 36.12 20.99
N TRP A 194 2.13 36.00 20.44
CA TRP A 194 2.39 35.84 19.02
C TRP A 194 1.87 34.51 18.49
N ARG A 195 2.04 33.40 19.23
CA ARG A 195 1.42 32.11 18.88
C ARG A 195 -0.09 32.26 18.70
N LYS A 196 -0.80 32.87 19.65
CA LYS A 196 -2.26 33.07 19.59
C LYS A 196 -2.67 34.00 18.44
N ARG A 197 -1.91 35.08 18.22
CA ARG A 197 -2.17 36.06 17.14
C ARG A 197 -2.02 35.43 15.77
N LEU A 198 -0.93 34.72 15.52
CA LEU A 198 -0.65 34.05 14.25
C LEU A 198 -1.57 32.85 14.03
N ALA A 199 -1.85 32.07 15.08
CA ALA A 199 -2.79 30.97 15.01
C ALA A 199 -4.22 31.41 14.67
N ARG A 200 -4.66 32.57 15.18
CA ARG A 200 -5.94 33.19 14.81
C ARG A 200 -5.95 33.53 13.32
N HIS A 201 -4.91 34.21 12.84
CA HIS A 201 -4.78 34.50 11.42
C HIS A 201 -4.80 33.22 10.56
N VAL A 202 -4.04 32.18 10.93
CA VAL A 202 -4.00 30.91 10.19
C VAL A 202 -5.37 30.22 10.15
N ARG A 203 -6.19 30.36 11.20
CA ARG A 203 -7.55 29.79 11.24
C ARG A 203 -8.55 30.59 10.42
N ASP A 204 -8.45 31.91 10.45
CA ASP A 204 -9.49 32.81 9.95
C ASP A 204 -9.22 33.25 8.50
N CYS A 205 -7.96 33.24 8.05
CA CYS A 205 -7.57 33.55 6.68
C CYS A 205 -7.77 32.33 5.76
N PRO A 206 -8.58 32.43 4.69
CA PRO A 206 -8.83 31.32 3.75
C PRO A 206 -7.55 30.79 3.08
N LYS A 207 -6.55 31.65 2.84
CA LYS A 207 -5.25 31.28 2.25
C LYS A 207 -4.35 30.52 3.24
N CYS A 208 -4.38 30.91 4.52
CA CYS A 208 -3.54 30.29 5.54
C CYS A 208 -4.16 29.03 6.15
N ARG A 209 -5.49 28.89 6.13
CA ARG A 209 -6.21 27.72 6.67
C ARG A 209 -5.77 26.40 6.01
N VAL A 210 -5.30 26.46 4.77
CA VAL A 210 -4.76 25.29 4.04
C VAL A 210 -3.57 24.65 4.77
N HIS A 211 -2.80 25.42 5.54
CA HIS A 211 -1.66 24.92 6.32
C HIS A 211 -2.05 24.12 7.58
N GLN A 212 -3.33 24.12 7.94
CA GLN A 212 -3.87 23.23 8.99
C GLN A 212 -4.17 21.82 8.45
N ARG A 213 -4.24 21.64 7.12
CA ARG A 213 -4.59 20.36 6.48
C ARG A 213 -3.36 19.48 6.26
N GLY A 214 -3.53 18.16 6.35
CA GLY A 214 -2.47 17.17 6.06
C GLY A 214 -1.30 17.18 7.05
N LEU A 215 -1.54 17.57 8.32
CA LEU A 215 -0.58 17.36 9.41
C LEU A 215 -0.67 15.90 9.86
N ILE A 216 0.46 15.20 9.85
CA ILE A 216 0.58 13.87 10.45
C ILE A 216 0.55 14.03 11.98
N ALA A 217 -0.17 13.16 12.69
CA ALA A 217 -0.25 13.22 14.16
C ALA A 217 1.17 13.18 14.76
N PRO A 218 1.49 14.00 15.79
CA PRO A 218 2.82 14.00 16.40
C PRO A 218 3.31 12.59 16.73
N GLU A 219 2.46 11.74 17.33
CA GLU A 219 2.70 10.32 17.64
C GLU A 219 3.30 9.52 16.48
N GLN A 220 2.70 9.64 15.29
CA GLN A 220 3.09 8.87 14.11
C GLN A 220 4.43 9.35 13.55
N LEU A 221 4.78 10.62 13.74
CA LEU A 221 6.10 11.14 13.40
C LEU A 221 7.19 10.60 14.34
N LEU A 222 6.82 10.15 15.55
CA LEU A 222 7.73 9.65 16.58
C LEU A 222 7.99 8.13 16.48
N LEU A 223 6.97 7.35 16.10
CA LEU A 223 7.00 5.87 16.11
C LEU A 223 8.00 5.22 15.13
N GLY A 224 8.61 5.99 14.23
CA GLY A 224 9.69 5.50 13.35
C GLY A 224 11.04 5.25 14.04
N LEU A 225 11.08 5.07 15.37
CA LEU A 225 12.29 4.94 16.19
C LEU A 225 12.32 3.76 17.19
N ALA A 226 11.27 2.94 17.33
CA ALA A 226 11.25 1.87 18.35
C ALA A 226 11.72 0.49 17.81
N ALA A 227 12.50 -0.22 18.64
CA ALA A 227 13.31 -1.40 18.34
C ALA A 227 12.57 -2.74 18.58
N LEU A 228 12.92 -3.78 17.80
CA LEU A 228 12.61 -5.18 18.12
C LEU A 228 13.54 -5.70 19.24
N PRO A 229 13.06 -6.55 20.17
CA PRO A 229 13.90 -7.19 21.17
C PRO A 229 14.80 -8.25 20.52
N VAL A 230 16.09 -8.24 20.88
CA VAL A 230 17.09 -9.22 20.42
C VAL A 230 16.89 -10.54 21.17
N PRO A 231 16.82 -11.70 20.49
CA PRO A 231 16.78 -13.00 21.15
C PRO A 231 18.02 -13.24 22.02
N ALA A 232 17.83 -13.65 23.28
CA ALA A 232 18.91 -13.82 24.26
C ALA A 232 20.03 -14.80 23.82
N ALA A 233 19.70 -15.79 22.97
CA ALA A 233 20.66 -16.77 22.44
C ALA A 233 21.78 -16.13 21.61
N LEU A 234 21.47 -15.04 20.93
CA LEU A 234 22.38 -14.32 20.06
C LEU A 234 23.34 -13.41 20.83
N LEU A 235 22.85 -12.82 21.93
CA LEU A 235 23.67 -12.06 22.87
C LEU A 235 24.73 -12.97 23.54
N ALA A 236 24.37 -14.22 23.85
CA ALA A 236 25.26 -15.22 24.43
C ALA A 236 26.32 -15.75 23.44
N GLY A 237 25.94 -15.92 22.16
CA GLY A 237 26.88 -16.33 21.11
C GLY A 237 27.98 -15.29 20.86
N ILE A 238 27.62 -14.00 20.89
CA ILE A 238 28.57 -12.88 20.73
C ILE A 238 29.48 -12.76 21.95
N GLN A 239 28.96 -12.96 23.16
CA GLN A 239 29.79 -12.96 24.38
C GLN A 239 30.82 -14.09 24.41
N SER A 240 30.48 -15.28 23.90
CA SER A 240 31.43 -16.40 23.80
C SER A 240 32.52 -16.15 22.75
N ALA A 241 32.18 -15.53 21.62
CA ALA A 241 33.15 -15.17 20.58
C ALA A 241 34.11 -14.05 21.02
N LEU A 242 33.70 -13.19 21.95
CA LEU A 242 34.49 -12.05 22.44
C LEU A 242 35.45 -12.41 23.58
N HIS A 243 35.19 -13.48 24.35
CA HIS A 243 36.04 -13.92 25.47
C HIS A 243 36.97 -15.09 25.11
N GLY A 244 36.90 -15.61 23.88
CA GLY A 244 37.71 -16.74 23.39
C GLY A 244 39.09 -16.32 22.86
N GLY A 245 40.02 -16.01 23.76
CA GLY A 245 41.45 -15.93 23.43
C GLY A 245 42.10 -17.32 23.41
N ALA A 246 42.40 -17.81 22.20
CA ALA A 246 43.36 -18.85 21.80
C ALA A 246 43.80 -19.94 22.79
N THR A 247 43.46 -21.20 22.49
CA THR A 247 44.46 -22.26 22.19
C THR A 247 43.88 -23.22 21.16
N ALA A 248 44.62 -23.43 20.06
CA ALA A 248 44.38 -24.54 19.14
C ALA A 248 44.98 -25.82 19.73
N PRO A 249 44.47 -26.99 19.32
CA PRO A 249 45.38 -27.91 18.65
C PRO A 249 44.89 -28.31 17.25
N ALA A 250 45.87 -28.70 16.45
CA ALA A 250 45.82 -28.98 15.03
C ALA A 250 45.08 -30.29 14.67
N ALA A 251 44.44 -30.26 13.49
CA ALA A 251 44.25 -31.30 12.44
C ALA A 251 43.84 -32.73 12.89
N ILE A 252 42.93 -33.45 12.21
CA ILE A 252 42.96 -33.87 10.80
C ILE A 252 41.55 -34.40 10.40
N ALA A 253 41.14 -34.03 9.18
CA ALA A 253 40.29 -34.71 8.19
C ALA A 253 38.97 -35.40 8.59
N GLY A 254 37.90 -34.99 7.90
CA GLY A 254 36.68 -35.79 7.74
C GLY A 254 35.47 -34.91 7.48
N GLY A 255 35.13 -34.67 6.21
CA GLY A 255 33.94 -33.94 5.84
C GLY A 255 32.68 -34.74 6.18
N THR A 256 31.81 -34.19 7.02
CA THR A 256 30.38 -34.54 7.08
C THR A 256 29.56 -33.38 7.64
N SER A 257 28.82 -32.74 6.74
CA SER A 257 27.45 -32.19 6.87
C SER A 257 26.93 -31.70 8.23
N LEU A 258 26.52 -30.42 8.24
CA LEU A 258 25.71 -29.71 9.24
C LEU A 258 24.29 -30.27 9.49
N ILE A 259 23.96 -31.47 8.99
CA ILE A 259 22.64 -32.10 9.14
C ILE A 259 22.50 -32.89 10.47
N ALA A 260 23.59 -33.11 11.22
CA ALA A 260 23.53 -33.97 12.42
C ALA A 260 23.15 -33.29 13.75
N HIS A 261 23.02 -31.95 13.82
CA HIS A 261 22.68 -31.25 15.08
C HIS A 261 21.20 -30.85 15.24
N VAL A 262 20.35 -31.15 14.25
CA VAL A 262 18.91 -30.81 14.32
C VAL A 262 18.03 -31.97 14.83
N GLN A 263 18.58 -33.18 15.02
CA GLN A 263 17.81 -34.34 15.50
C GLN A 263 17.85 -34.59 17.03
N SER A 264 18.47 -33.72 17.84
CA SER A 264 18.54 -33.92 19.30
C SER A 264 17.53 -33.12 20.14
N LEU A 265 16.62 -32.34 19.54
CA LEU A 265 15.69 -31.47 20.29
C LEU A 265 14.20 -31.88 20.20
N VAL A 266 13.92 -33.09 19.72
CA VAL A 266 12.58 -33.69 19.78
C VAL A 266 12.63 -35.03 20.49
N GLN A 267 13.10 -35.09 21.74
CA GLN A 267 12.63 -36.04 22.75
C GLN A 267 12.94 -35.47 24.14
N HIS A 268 11.90 -35.08 24.87
CA HIS A 268 11.64 -35.39 26.28
C HIS A 268 10.60 -34.42 26.86
N LYS A 269 9.34 -34.86 26.79
CA LYS A 269 8.31 -34.49 27.76
C LYS A 269 8.67 -35.16 29.09
N SER A 270 8.68 -34.41 30.20
CA SER A 270 7.92 -34.72 31.44
C SER A 270 8.50 -34.04 32.70
N LEU A 271 7.58 -33.38 33.41
CA LEU A 271 7.38 -33.26 34.86
C LEU A 271 8.44 -32.67 35.84
N ALA A 272 7.91 -31.71 36.61
CA ALA A 272 7.88 -31.65 38.08
C ALA A 272 9.05 -31.04 38.88
N ALA A 273 8.69 -29.92 39.52
CA ALA A 273 8.78 -29.64 40.96
C ALA A 273 10.15 -29.52 41.67
N ALA A 274 10.33 -28.36 42.33
CA ALA A 274 10.62 -28.19 43.77
C ALA A 274 11.71 -27.13 44.11
N THR A 275 11.23 -26.10 44.83
CA THR A 275 11.84 -25.41 45.99
C THR A 275 13.08 -24.50 45.83
N ALA A 276 12.78 -23.20 45.67
CA ALA A 276 12.98 -22.08 46.60
C ALA A 276 14.05 -22.16 47.72
N VAL A 277 14.69 -21.01 48.01
CA VAL A 277 14.65 -20.35 49.34
C VAL A 277 15.28 -18.93 49.35
N THR A 278 14.52 -17.98 49.94
CA THR A 278 14.85 -16.69 50.63
C THR A 278 15.37 -15.48 49.82
N VAL A 279 14.97 -14.22 50.06
CA VAL A 279 14.12 -13.53 51.07
C VAL A 279 13.83 -12.11 50.49
N ALA A 280 12.60 -11.64 50.32
CA ALA A 280 11.56 -11.21 51.26
C ALA A 280 11.63 -9.71 51.66
N ALA A 281 10.57 -8.98 51.27
CA ALA A 281 9.79 -7.98 52.03
C ALA A 281 8.86 -7.31 51.00
N GLY A 282 7.52 -7.35 51.03
CA GLY A 282 6.50 -7.65 52.03
C GLY A 282 5.33 -6.71 51.65
N GLY A 283 4.23 -7.18 51.07
CA GLY A 283 2.99 -7.66 51.71
C GLY A 283 1.83 -6.81 51.14
N GLY A 284 0.59 -7.25 50.91
CA GLY A 284 -0.16 -8.45 51.27
C GLY A 284 -1.62 -8.03 51.57
N PHE A 285 -2.59 -8.89 51.21
CA PHE A 285 -4.02 -8.94 51.63
C PHE A 285 -5.03 -7.96 50.96
N ALA A 286 -6.27 -8.33 50.57
CA ALA A 286 -7.05 -9.57 50.71
C ALA A 286 -8.28 -9.64 49.75
N TYR A 287 -8.62 -10.87 49.38
CA TYR A 287 -9.95 -11.52 49.31
C TYR A 287 -11.09 -11.08 48.34
N ALA A 288 -11.41 -12.06 47.48
CA ALA A 288 -12.68 -12.56 46.90
C ALA A 288 -13.99 -12.17 47.65
N VAL A 289 -15.22 -12.17 47.11
CA VAL A 289 -15.99 -12.95 46.13
C VAL A 289 -17.21 -12.07 45.77
N LEU A 290 -17.73 -12.13 44.53
CA LEU A 290 -19.17 -12.34 44.23
C LEU A 290 -19.38 -12.49 42.71
N HIS A 291 -19.92 -13.66 42.35
CA HIS A 291 -20.50 -14.07 41.06
C HIS A 291 -21.62 -13.09 40.62
N THR A 292 -21.93 -12.91 39.33
CA THR A 292 -22.74 -13.88 38.54
C THR A 292 -22.57 -13.76 37.01
N PRO A 293 -22.78 -14.86 36.26
CA PRO A 293 -22.73 -14.91 34.81
C PRO A 293 -24.10 -14.52 34.19
N ALA A 294 -24.09 -13.76 33.09
CA ALA A 294 -25.26 -13.57 32.25
C ALA A 294 -25.25 -14.61 31.11
N GLN A 295 -26.37 -15.34 30.99
CA GLN A 295 -26.66 -16.35 29.96
C GLN A 295 -26.85 -15.71 28.57
N PRO A 296 -26.68 -16.48 27.48
CA PRO A 296 -26.71 -16.00 26.10
C PRO A 296 -28.14 -15.72 25.61
N GLU A 297 -28.34 -14.58 24.94
CA GLU A 297 -29.57 -14.30 24.20
C GLU A 297 -29.57 -15.02 22.85
N THR A 298 -30.63 -15.77 22.60
CA THR A 298 -30.95 -16.44 21.34
C THR A 298 -31.32 -15.43 20.24
N PRO A 299 -30.85 -15.60 19.00
CA PRO A 299 -31.25 -14.73 17.89
C PRO A 299 -32.69 -15.01 17.43
N ILE A 300 -33.44 -13.92 17.23
CA ILE A 300 -34.77 -13.91 16.60
C ILE A 300 -34.61 -14.19 15.10
N ALA A 301 -35.32 -15.19 14.60
CA ALA A 301 -35.38 -15.54 13.19
C ALA A 301 -36.13 -14.47 12.38
N VAL A 302 -35.47 -13.90 11.37
CA VAL A 302 -36.11 -13.08 10.33
C VAL A 302 -36.29 -13.96 9.10
N ALA A 303 -37.54 -14.11 8.67
CA ALA A 303 -37.92 -14.90 7.50
C ALA A 303 -37.35 -14.30 6.19
N PRO A 304 -36.91 -15.14 5.23
CA PRO A 304 -36.45 -14.68 3.92
C PRO A 304 -37.62 -14.24 3.01
N PRO A 305 -37.41 -13.24 2.13
CA PRO A 305 -38.39 -12.87 1.10
C PRO A 305 -38.48 -13.94 0.00
N PRO A 306 -39.64 -14.08 -0.68
CA PRO A 306 -39.89 -15.14 -1.66
C PRO A 306 -39.10 -14.96 -2.96
N ALA A 307 -38.71 -16.10 -3.54
CA ALA A 307 -37.97 -16.20 -4.80
C ALA A 307 -38.82 -15.80 -6.03
N PRO A 308 -38.21 -15.15 -7.06
CA PRO A 308 -38.88 -14.92 -8.33
C PRO A 308 -38.94 -16.20 -9.19
N VAL A 309 -40.11 -16.39 -9.82
CA VAL A 309 -40.48 -17.48 -10.73
C VAL A 309 -39.70 -17.38 -12.06
N PRO A 310 -39.24 -18.49 -12.67
CA PRO A 310 -38.57 -18.44 -13.97
C PRO A 310 -39.59 -18.24 -15.10
N THR A 311 -39.38 -17.22 -15.93
CA THR A 311 -40.09 -17.07 -17.21
C THR A 311 -39.25 -17.62 -18.34
N SER A 312 -39.88 -18.46 -19.14
CA SER A 312 -39.39 -19.24 -20.28
C SER A 312 -38.81 -18.41 -21.43
N ALA A 313 -37.71 -18.91 -22.00
CA ALA A 313 -37.13 -18.49 -23.26
C ALA A 313 -37.99 -18.87 -24.48
N PRO A 314 -37.93 -18.11 -25.59
CA PRO A 314 -38.27 -18.63 -26.90
C PRO A 314 -37.03 -18.95 -27.76
N ALA A 315 -37.00 -20.20 -28.18
CA ALA A 315 -36.58 -20.79 -29.46
C ALA A 315 -35.54 -20.09 -30.36
N ALA A 316 -34.55 -20.91 -30.71
CA ALA A 316 -33.55 -20.72 -31.74
C ALA A 316 -34.11 -20.61 -33.16
N ILE A 317 -33.39 -19.86 -34.01
CA ILE A 317 -33.44 -19.98 -35.47
C ILE A 317 -32.00 -20.09 -35.98
N GLN A 318 -31.67 -21.24 -36.56
CA GLN A 318 -30.49 -21.44 -37.42
C GLN A 318 -30.83 -21.04 -38.86
N PRO A 319 -29.81 -20.66 -39.67
CA PRO A 319 -29.65 -21.39 -40.93
C PRO A 319 -28.21 -21.84 -41.28
N SER A 320 -28.12 -23.12 -41.61
CA SER A 320 -27.39 -23.76 -42.74
C SER A 320 -26.00 -23.29 -43.19
N THR A 321 -25.03 -24.18 -42.95
CA THR A 321 -23.99 -24.74 -43.84
C THR A 321 -23.75 -24.13 -45.23
N GLY A 322 -22.49 -23.72 -45.47
CA GLY A 322 -21.88 -23.61 -46.79
C GLY A 322 -20.40 -23.97 -46.70
N ALA A 323 -19.99 -25.04 -47.40
CA ALA A 323 -18.66 -25.63 -47.34
C ALA A 323 -17.67 -25.00 -48.33
N GLY A 324 -16.40 -24.94 -47.90
CA GLY A 324 -15.22 -25.13 -48.77
C GLY A 324 -14.46 -23.87 -49.23
N ARG A 325 -13.26 -23.64 -48.68
CA ARG A 325 -11.96 -23.94 -49.35
C ARG A 325 -10.78 -23.56 -48.43
N LYS A 326 -9.83 -24.49 -48.29
CA LYS A 326 -8.51 -24.31 -47.64
C LYS A 326 -7.56 -23.62 -48.62
N PRO A 327 -6.65 -22.75 -48.17
CA PRO A 327 -5.24 -23.05 -48.42
C PRO A 327 -4.39 -22.98 -47.15
N SER A 328 -3.39 -23.87 -47.14
CA SER A 328 -2.35 -24.00 -46.15
C SER A 328 -1.36 -22.84 -46.26
N ALA A 329 -1.11 -22.16 -45.14
CA ALA A 329 0.12 -21.41 -44.95
C ALA A 329 0.50 -21.55 -43.47
N THR A 330 1.66 -22.16 -43.22
CA THR A 330 2.31 -22.22 -41.92
C THR A 330 2.91 -20.85 -41.61
N PRO A 331 2.68 -20.28 -40.41
CA PRO A 331 3.64 -19.36 -39.82
C PRO A 331 4.15 -19.90 -38.50
N THR A 332 5.48 -20.01 -38.46
CA THR A 332 6.40 -20.03 -37.33
C THR A 332 5.83 -19.40 -36.06
N ALA A 333 5.89 -20.15 -34.95
CA ALA A 333 5.58 -19.69 -33.60
C ALA A 333 6.55 -18.57 -33.18
N GLY A 334 6.15 -17.33 -33.42
CA GLY A 334 6.66 -16.17 -32.71
C GLY A 334 5.81 -15.98 -31.45
N THR A 335 6.45 -15.98 -30.29
CA THR A 335 5.84 -15.67 -28.99
C THR A 335 5.29 -14.24 -29.03
N ALA A 336 4.03 -14.09 -29.39
CA ALA A 336 3.35 -12.80 -29.39
C ALA A 336 3.01 -12.43 -27.94
N THR A 337 3.70 -11.42 -27.42
CA THR A 337 3.37 -10.80 -26.14
C THR A 337 1.95 -10.21 -26.22
N PRO A 338 0.99 -10.62 -25.37
CA PRO A 338 -0.36 -10.08 -25.42
C PRO A 338 -0.37 -8.66 -24.84
N THR A 339 -0.38 -7.64 -25.72
CA THR A 339 -0.68 -6.25 -25.33
C THR A 339 -2.19 -6.05 -25.27
N SER A 340 -2.74 -5.76 -24.09
CA SER A 340 -4.14 -5.31 -23.97
C SER A 340 -4.30 -3.97 -24.68
N ARG A 341 -4.95 -3.98 -25.85
CA ARG A 341 -5.38 -2.75 -26.54
C ARG A 341 -6.60 -2.18 -25.82
N ALA A 342 -6.62 -0.86 -25.63
CA ALA A 342 -7.84 -0.13 -25.30
C ALA A 342 -8.97 -0.55 -26.26
N VAL A 343 -10.18 -0.75 -25.73
CA VAL A 343 -11.35 -1.16 -26.51
C VAL A 343 -11.74 0.00 -27.43
N ALA A 344 -11.24 -0.02 -28.68
CA ALA A 344 -11.63 0.92 -29.71
C ALA A 344 -13.09 0.65 -30.11
N GLY A 345 -13.93 1.68 -30.12
CA GLY A 345 -15.31 1.60 -30.63
C GLY A 345 -16.42 2.05 -29.69
N LEU A 346 -16.11 2.40 -28.43
CA LEU A 346 -17.10 2.72 -27.40
C LEU A 346 -17.08 4.19 -26.94
N GLY A 347 -16.30 5.04 -27.59
CA GLY A 347 -16.24 6.47 -27.28
C GLY A 347 -17.54 7.21 -27.57
N VAL A 348 -17.64 8.45 -27.10
CA VAL A 348 -18.79 9.32 -27.42
C VAL A 348 -18.83 9.66 -28.91
N SER A 349 -20.03 9.81 -29.47
CA SER A 349 -20.25 10.18 -30.87
C SER A 349 -20.43 11.69 -31.09
N THR A 350 -20.74 12.43 -30.02
CA THR A 350 -20.86 13.88 -30.00
C THR A 350 -20.31 14.43 -28.68
N ALA A 351 -19.88 15.70 -28.69
CA ALA A 351 -19.35 16.39 -27.52
C ALA A 351 -19.54 17.90 -27.66
N ASP A 352 -19.48 18.60 -26.52
CA ASP A 352 -19.48 20.06 -26.45
C ASP A 352 -18.08 20.63 -26.71
N ILE A 353 -17.04 19.89 -26.28
CA ILE A 353 -15.63 20.27 -26.39
C ILE A 353 -14.87 19.14 -27.08
N TYR A 354 -14.15 19.46 -28.15
CA TYR A 354 -13.25 18.56 -28.87
C TYR A 354 -11.81 18.94 -28.59
N VAL A 355 -11.00 17.92 -28.32
CA VAL A 355 -9.55 18.01 -28.18
C VAL A 355 -8.92 17.13 -29.26
N ALA A 356 -7.92 17.63 -29.97
CA ALA A 356 -7.23 16.89 -31.03
C ALA A 356 -5.72 17.16 -31.00
N PRO A 357 -4.86 16.20 -31.36
CA PRO A 357 -3.40 16.39 -31.30
C PRO A 357 -2.89 17.49 -32.23
N ASN A 358 -3.62 17.79 -33.30
CA ASN A 358 -3.36 18.88 -34.24
C ASN A 358 -4.25 20.12 -34.02
N GLY A 359 -4.92 20.21 -32.86
CA GLY A 359 -5.72 21.36 -32.46
C GLY A 359 -4.86 22.57 -32.05
N SER A 360 -5.52 23.60 -31.53
CA SER A 360 -4.88 24.77 -30.92
C SER A 360 -5.61 25.20 -29.66
N ASP A 361 -4.88 25.53 -28.60
CA ASP A 361 -5.48 26.04 -27.35
C ASP A 361 -6.05 27.47 -27.48
N ASP A 362 -5.80 28.14 -28.63
CA ASP A 362 -6.49 29.37 -29.09
C ASP A 362 -7.77 29.05 -29.89
N GLY A 363 -8.08 27.76 -30.10
CA GLY A 363 -9.34 27.28 -30.62
C GLY A 363 -10.52 27.62 -29.71
N ASP A 364 -11.73 27.27 -30.15
CA ASP A 364 -12.96 27.44 -29.35
C ASP A 364 -13.47 26.10 -28.80
N GLY A 365 -12.76 24.99 -29.05
CA GLY A 365 -13.16 23.66 -28.63
C GLY A 365 -14.24 23.04 -29.52
N SER A 366 -14.65 23.70 -30.60
CA SER A 366 -15.55 23.09 -31.60
C SER A 366 -14.86 21.96 -32.37
N ARG A 367 -15.64 21.18 -33.11
CA ARG A 367 -15.08 20.12 -33.99
C ARG A 367 -14.18 20.69 -35.08
N GLN A 368 -14.43 21.92 -35.53
CA GLN A 368 -13.67 22.61 -36.58
C GLN A 368 -12.41 23.29 -36.02
N ARG A 369 -12.45 23.79 -34.78
CA ARG A 369 -11.32 24.45 -34.10
C ARG A 369 -11.10 23.83 -32.70
N PRO A 370 -10.71 22.55 -32.63
CA PRO A 370 -10.55 21.83 -31.37
C PRO A 370 -9.38 22.39 -30.56
N PHE A 371 -9.44 22.21 -29.24
CA PHE A 371 -8.28 22.47 -28.39
C PHE A 371 -7.14 21.49 -28.67
N ALA A 372 -5.90 21.91 -28.41
CA ALA A 372 -4.73 21.03 -28.53
C ALA A 372 -4.56 20.16 -27.28
N SER A 373 -4.91 20.69 -26.11
CA SER A 373 -4.60 20.06 -24.82
C SER A 373 -5.84 19.73 -23.99
N LEU A 374 -5.77 18.59 -23.28
CA LEU A 374 -6.75 18.24 -22.25
C LEU A 374 -6.74 19.26 -21.10
N ALA A 375 -5.59 19.85 -20.78
CA ALA A 375 -5.49 20.88 -19.75
C ALA A 375 -6.36 22.10 -20.08
N LYS A 376 -6.33 22.57 -21.34
CA LYS A 376 -7.20 23.66 -21.79
C LYS A 376 -8.67 23.29 -21.71
N ALA A 377 -9.05 22.11 -22.19
CA ALA A 377 -10.43 21.64 -22.12
C ALA A 377 -10.94 21.52 -20.67
N ALA A 378 -10.16 20.92 -19.78
CA ALA A 378 -10.49 20.79 -18.35
C ALA A 378 -10.61 22.14 -17.63
N ALA A 379 -9.86 23.16 -18.08
CA ALA A 379 -9.93 24.50 -17.51
C ALA A 379 -11.20 25.28 -17.90
N VAL A 380 -11.83 24.97 -19.04
CA VAL A 380 -12.98 25.73 -19.56
C VAL A 380 -14.31 24.99 -19.50
N VAL A 381 -14.28 23.67 -19.25
CA VAL A 381 -15.47 22.83 -19.18
C VAL A 381 -16.43 23.30 -18.09
N LYS A 382 -17.72 23.17 -18.35
CA LYS A 382 -18.80 23.48 -17.40
C LYS A 382 -19.54 22.20 -16.98
N PRO A 383 -20.21 22.20 -15.81
CA PRO A 383 -21.05 21.07 -15.39
C PRO A 383 -22.01 20.61 -16.51
N GLY A 384 -22.10 19.29 -16.71
CA GLY A 384 -22.96 18.67 -17.72
C GLY A 384 -22.37 18.57 -19.12
N GLN A 385 -21.21 19.18 -19.39
CA GLN A 385 -20.59 19.12 -20.71
C GLN A 385 -19.78 17.84 -20.93
N THR A 386 -19.62 17.48 -22.20
CA THR A 386 -18.79 16.37 -22.67
C THR A 386 -17.55 16.89 -23.40
N ILE A 387 -16.38 16.37 -23.02
CA ILE A 387 -15.09 16.51 -23.68
C ILE A 387 -14.79 15.22 -24.46
N ALA A 388 -14.59 15.34 -25.78
CA ALA A 388 -14.14 14.26 -26.64
C ALA A 388 -12.67 14.43 -27.04
N LEU A 389 -11.84 13.44 -26.71
CA LEU A 389 -10.49 13.33 -27.25
C LEU A 389 -10.54 12.58 -28.59
N ARG A 390 -10.11 13.27 -29.64
CA ARG A 390 -9.90 12.68 -30.97
C ARG A 390 -8.69 11.75 -30.96
N GLY A 391 -8.65 10.87 -31.95
CA GLY A 391 -7.59 9.88 -32.12
C GLY A 391 -6.22 10.50 -32.29
N GLY A 392 -5.22 9.80 -31.75
CA GLY A 392 -3.81 10.15 -31.81
C GLY A 392 -3.18 10.29 -30.43
N THR A 393 -1.92 10.72 -30.42
CA THR A 393 -1.09 10.79 -29.21
C THR A 393 -0.91 12.22 -28.72
N TYR A 394 -1.35 12.49 -27.50
CA TYR A 394 -1.16 13.73 -26.79
C TYR A 394 0.10 13.63 -25.92
N ARG A 395 1.03 14.58 -26.05
CA ARG A 395 2.32 14.57 -25.33
C ARG A 395 2.46 15.79 -24.41
N PRO A 396 1.71 15.86 -23.30
CA PRO A 396 1.85 16.96 -22.36
C PRO A 396 3.26 16.99 -21.75
N THR A 397 3.85 18.18 -21.69
CA THR A 397 5.13 18.43 -21.01
C THR A 397 4.95 18.95 -19.57
N SER A 398 3.71 19.27 -19.20
CA SER A 398 3.32 19.77 -17.88
C SER A 398 2.17 18.93 -17.31
N PRO A 399 2.07 18.81 -15.97
CA PRO A 399 0.96 18.12 -15.31
C PRO A 399 -0.41 18.69 -15.71
N ILE A 400 -1.39 17.80 -15.83
CA ILE A 400 -2.78 18.16 -16.11
C ILE A 400 -3.54 18.20 -14.78
N THR A 401 -4.24 19.29 -14.50
CA THR A 401 -5.08 19.42 -13.30
C THR A 401 -6.54 19.57 -13.69
N ILE A 402 -7.42 18.80 -13.04
CA ILE A 402 -8.87 18.84 -13.22
C ILE A 402 -9.50 19.30 -11.92
N THR A 403 -10.07 20.51 -11.90
CA THR A 403 -10.62 21.15 -10.69
C THR A 403 -12.10 21.50 -10.77
N THR A 404 -12.69 21.55 -11.97
CA THR A 404 -14.10 21.90 -12.15
C THR A 404 -14.98 20.68 -11.87
N SER A 405 -15.88 20.78 -10.89
CA SER A 405 -16.81 19.69 -10.58
C SER A 405 -18.08 19.75 -11.43
N GLY A 406 -18.61 18.59 -11.80
CA GLY A 406 -20.00 18.46 -12.22
C GLY A 406 -20.95 18.47 -11.01
N THR A 407 -22.18 18.08 -11.25
CA THR A 407 -23.17 17.78 -10.20
C THR A 407 -23.80 16.41 -10.43
N ALA A 408 -24.59 15.92 -9.47
CA ALA A 408 -25.31 14.67 -9.64
C ALA A 408 -26.22 14.63 -10.88
N SER A 409 -26.84 15.76 -11.23
CA SER A 409 -27.70 15.91 -12.41
C SER A 409 -26.96 16.39 -13.67
N GLN A 410 -25.77 16.98 -13.51
CA GLN A 410 -24.96 17.54 -14.60
C GLN A 410 -23.51 17.07 -14.48
N ARG A 411 -23.33 15.75 -14.66
CA ARG A 411 -22.02 15.10 -14.67
C ARG A 411 -21.19 15.55 -15.87
N VAL A 412 -19.91 15.84 -15.66
CA VAL A 412 -18.97 16.11 -16.75
C VAL A 412 -18.49 14.79 -17.33
N VAL A 413 -18.40 14.68 -18.66
CA VAL A 413 -17.90 13.47 -19.33
C VAL A 413 -16.59 13.78 -20.05
N LEU A 414 -15.57 12.97 -19.83
CA LEU A 414 -14.31 12.95 -20.57
C LEU A 414 -14.19 11.58 -21.25
N SER A 415 -14.17 11.56 -22.58
CA SER A 415 -14.17 10.30 -23.33
C SER A 415 -13.33 10.35 -24.61
N GLY A 416 -12.85 9.20 -25.07
CA GLY A 416 -12.41 9.05 -26.46
C GLY A 416 -13.57 9.25 -27.46
N PHE A 417 -13.26 9.55 -28.71
CA PHE A 417 -14.28 9.83 -29.73
C PHE A 417 -14.55 8.62 -30.64
N GLY A 418 -15.77 8.08 -30.61
CA GLY A 418 -16.19 6.94 -31.42
C GLY A 418 -15.23 5.73 -31.32
N ALA A 419 -14.72 5.29 -32.47
CA ALA A 419 -13.73 4.21 -32.57
C ALA A 419 -12.28 4.68 -32.56
N GLU A 420 -12.04 5.99 -32.42
CA GLU A 420 -10.71 6.55 -32.45
C GLU A 420 -9.93 6.21 -31.17
N ARG A 421 -8.62 5.92 -31.30
CA ARG A 421 -7.75 5.63 -30.16
C ARG A 421 -7.03 6.91 -29.71
N ALA A 422 -7.41 7.43 -28.55
CA ALA A 422 -6.76 8.57 -27.89
C ALA A 422 -5.75 8.09 -26.83
N VAL A 423 -4.48 8.46 -26.99
CA VAL A 423 -3.40 8.10 -26.07
C VAL A 423 -2.80 9.35 -25.43
N ILE A 424 -2.82 9.45 -24.11
CA ILE A 424 -2.08 10.45 -23.35
C ILE A 424 -0.73 9.85 -22.98
N ASP A 425 0.31 10.25 -23.71
CA ASP A 425 1.71 9.86 -23.46
C ASP A 425 2.34 10.88 -22.48
N ALA A 426 2.39 10.50 -21.21
CA ALA A 426 2.85 11.32 -20.10
C ALA A 426 4.38 11.23 -19.87
N SER A 427 5.14 10.64 -20.79
CA SER A 427 6.59 10.44 -20.64
C SER A 427 7.39 11.74 -20.58
N ALA A 428 6.86 12.82 -21.14
CA ALA A 428 7.49 14.14 -21.11
C ALA A 428 7.22 14.95 -19.82
N ILE A 429 6.33 14.46 -18.94
CA ILE A 429 6.05 15.13 -17.65
C ILE A 429 7.21 14.85 -16.67
N PRO A 430 7.69 15.86 -15.91
CA PRO A 430 8.76 15.68 -14.92
C PRO A 430 8.47 14.58 -13.90
N ALA A 431 9.49 13.81 -13.54
CA ALA A 431 9.37 12.66 -12.62
C ALA A 431 8.94 13.02 -11.19
N ASP A 432 9.12 14.28 -10.76
CA ASP A 432 8.66 14.79 -9.46
C ASP A 432 7.17 15.19 -9.45
N LYS A 433 6.44 14.97 -10.55
CA LYS A 433 5.03 15.34 -10.71
C LYS A 433 4.18 14.13 -11.07
N TRP A 434 2.95 14.10 -10.56
CA TRP A 434 1.91 13.23 -11.10
C TRP A 434 1.43 13.76 -12.45
N ALA A 435 1.11 12.86 -13.38
CA ALA A 435 0.75 13.25 -14.74
C ALA A 435 -0.62 13.91 -14.81
N ILE A 436 -1.65 13.28 -14.22
CA ILE A 436 -2.99 13.85 -14.09
C ILE A 436 -3.36 13.92 -12.61
N THR A 437 -3.73 15.11 -12.14
CA THR A 437 -4.27 15.35 -10.79
C THR A 437 -5.73 15.79 -10.92
N HIS A 438 -6.64 15.00 -10.36
CA HIS A 438 -8.08 15.23 -10.39
C HIS A 438 -8.56 15.58 -8.98
N GLU A 439 -9.09 16.79 -8.79
CA GLU A 439 -9.51 17.36 -7.49
C GLU A 439 -11.00 17.76 -7.49
N SER A 440 -11.80 17.16 -8.36
CA SER A 440 -13.19 17.51 -8.63
C SER A 440 -14.12 16.30 -8.61
N SER A 441 -15.41 16.55 -8.44
CA SER A 441 -16.44 15.51 -8.25
C SER A 441 -17.42 15.44 -9.42
N TYR A 442 -18.16 14.34 -9.52
CA TYR A 442 -19.16 14.08 -10.56
C TYR A 442 -18.62 14.15 -12.00
N TRP A 443 -17.60 13.34 -12.28
CA TRP A 443 -17.06 13.09 -13.62
C TRP A 443 -17.29 11.65 -14.07
N THR A 444 -17.49 11.42 -15.37
CA THR A 444 -17.23 10.13 -16.02
C THR A 444 -16.00 10.28 -16.90
N VAL A 445 -14.94 9.52 -16.62
CA VAL A 445 -13.70 9.45 -17.41
C VAL A 445 -13.64 8.07 -18.05
N ARG A 446 -13.67 7.99 -19.37
CA ARG A 446 -13.81 6.70 -20.07
C ARG A 446 -13.14 6.59 -21.43
N ASP A 447 -12.84 5.36 -21.85
CA ASP A 447 -12.35 5.05 -23.21
C ASP A 447 -11.04 5.79 -23.56
N LEU A 448 -10.11 5.87 -22.60
CA LEU A 448 -8.82 6.54 -22.76
C LEU A 448 -7.67 5.59 -22.47
N GLU A 449 -6.56 5.82 -23.17
CA GLU A 449 -5.26 5.22 -22.84
C GLU A 449 -4.31 6.27 -22.26
N ILE A 450 -3.62 5.91 -21.19
CA ILE A 450 -2.65 6.77 -20.50
C ILE A 450 -1.37 5.96 -20.31
N ALA A 451 -0.25 6.48 -20.80
CA ALA A 451 0.99 5.73 -20.88
C ALA A 451 2.20 6.52 -20.40
N GLY A 452 3.21 5.81 -19.86
CA GLY A 452 4.58 6.31 -19.77
C GLY A 452 4.85 7.38 -18.71
N ALA A 453 3.92 7.61 -17.78
CA ALA A 453 4.11 8.63 -16.73
C ALA A 453 5.38 8.35 -15.91
N ARG A 454 6.23 9.36 -15.69
CA ARG A 454 7.48 9.20 -14.92
C ARG A 454 7.28 9.16 -13.39
N ASN A 455 6.02 9.19 -12.94
CA ASN A 455 5.52 9.03 -11.58
C ASN A 455 4.13 8.35 -11.69
N ALA A 456 3.19 8.61 -10.78
CA ALA A 456 1.81 8.15 -10.91
C ALA A 456 1.10 8.76 -12.13
N ALA A 457 0.37 7.94 -12.89
CA ALA A 457 -0.27 8.36 -14.13
C ALA A 457 -1.57 9.16 -13.89
N TYR A 458 -2.45 8.66 -13.04
CA TYR A 458 -3.70 9.33 -12.72
C TYR A 458 -3.94 9.32 -11.21
N THR A 459 -4.02 10.50 -10.59
CA THR A 459 -4.29 10.62 -9.16
C THR A 459 -5.57 11.42 -8.92
N CYS A 460 -6.54 10.78 -8.28
CA CYS A 460 -7.71 11.42 -7.70
C CYS A 460 -7.41 11.81 -6.25
N VAL A 461 -7.53 13.10 -5.93
CA VAL A 461 -7.25 13.67 -4.60
C VAL A 461 -8.54 14.17 -3.99
N ALA A 462 -9.05 13.47 -2.97
CA ALA A 462 -10.29 13.80 -2.27
C ALA A 462 -11.51 13.99 -3.21
N CYS A 463 -11.55 13.26 -4.33
CA CYS A 463 -12.67 13.35 -5.26
C CYS A 463 -13.86 12.52 -4.78
N THR A 464 -15.05 12.93 -5.19
CA THR A 464 -16.26 12.17 -4.88
C THR A 464 -17.09 11.88 -6.11
N ASN A 465 -17.81 10.75 -6.07
CA ASN A 465 -18.82 10.39 -7.04
C ASN A 465 -18.32 10.37 -8.49
N ASN A 466 -17.04 10.11 -8.73
CA ASN A 466 -16.48 9.96 -10.09
C ASN A 466 -16.60 8.52 -10.59
N VAL A 467 -16.68 8.37 -11.90
CA VAL A 467 -16.67 7.08 -12.60
C VAL A 467 -15.46 7.05 -13.53
N PHE A 468 -14.57 6.10 -13.32
CA PHE A 468 -13.43 5.78 -14.18
C PHE A 468 -13.74 4.47 -14.88
N GLN A 469 -13.92 4.46 -16.20
CA GLN A 469 -14.44 3.28 -16.89
C GLN A 469 -13.69 2.97 -18.19
N ARG A 470 -13.34 1.70 -18.43
CA ARG A 470 -12.64 1.28 -19.67
C ARG A 470 -11.39 2.13 -19.93
N LEU A 471 -10.59 2.33 -18.89
CA LEU A 471 -9.29 2.97 -18.99
C LEU A 471 -8.23 1.91 -19.25
N SER A 472 -7.20 2.28 -20.02
CA SER A 472 -5.97 1.50 -20.18
C SER A 472 -4.82 2.34 -19.66
N VAL A 473 -4.28 2.02 -18.49
CA VAL A 473 -3.25 2.83 -17.83
C VAL A 473 -2.00 1.99 -17.60
N HIS A 474 -0.89 2.38 -18.24
CA HIS A 474 0.30 1.53 -18.27
C HIS A 474 1.63 2.27 -18.36
N GLY A 475 2.71 1.54 -18.07
CA GLY A 475 4.07 2.06 -18.21
C GLY A 475 4.41 3.22 -17.26
N ALA A 476 3.63 3.42 -16.20
CA ALA A 476 3.91 4.46 -15.21
C ALA A 476 5.08 4.02 -14.29
N ASN A 477 5.95 4.95 -13.89
CA ASN A 477 6.96 4.65 -12.87
C ASN A 477 6.39 4.65 -11.44
N GLY A 478 5.19 5.20 -11.23
CA GLY A 478 4.43 5.10 -9.99
C GLY A 478 3.16 4.26 -10.20
N SER A 479 2.10 4.56 -9.45
CA SER A 479 0.82 3.87 -9.62
C SER A 479 0.13 4.20 -10.94
N GLY A 480 -0.66 3.27 -11.47
CA GLY A 480 -1.54 3.52 -12.62
C GLY A 480 -2.63 4.54 -12.28
N LEU A 481 -3.65 4.11 -11.53
CA LEU A 481 -4.68 5.00 -10.96
C LEU A 481 -4.65 4.94 -9.43
N MET A 482 -4.60 6.10 -8.79
CA MET A 482 -4.62 6.24 -7.34
C MET A 482 -5.74 7.17 -6.87
N LEU A 483 -6.64 6.65 -6.04
CA LEU A 483 -7.66 7.40 -5.30
C LEU A 483 -7.14 7.62 -3.88
N ARG A 484 -7.01 8.87 -3.43
CA ARG A 484 -6.33 9.16 -2.16
C ARG A 484 -6.82 10.38 -1.43
N ASN A 485 -6.36 10.52 -0.18
CA ASN A 485 -6.69 11.57 0.77
C ASN A 485 -8.09 11.42 1.40
N PRO A 486 -8.31 12.00 2.59
CA PRO A 486 -9.62 12.02 3.23
C PRO A 486 -10.70 12.69 2.39
N GLY A 487 -11.91 12.14 2.43
CA GLY A 487 -13.07 12.60 1.65
C GLY A 487 -13.20 11.94 0.29
N THR A 488 -12.36 10.96 -0.05
CA THR A 488 -12.43 10.22 -1.31
C THR A 488 -13.56 9.19 -1.24
N ALA A 489 -14.74 9.52 -1.77
CA ALA A 489 -15.96 8.76 -1.51
C ALA A 489 -16.85 8.55 -2.75
N GLY A 490 -17.56 7.43 -2.82
CA GLY A 490 -18.54 7.16 -3.87
C GLY A 490 -17.95 7.02 -5.28
N ASN A 491 -16.64 6.83 -5.42
CA ASN A 491 -16.01 6.69 -6.72
C ASN A 491 -16.12 5.25 -7.24
N GLN A 492 -16.25 5.08 -8.54
CA GLN A 492 -16.32 3.78 -9.20
C GLN A 492 -15.19 3.64 -10.21
N VAL A 493 -14.41 2.57 -10.10
CA VAL A 493 -13.41 2.17 -11.10
C VAL A 493 -13.89 0.88 -11.75
N LEU A 494 -14.23 0.97 -13.02
CA LEU A 494 -15.00 -0.03 -13.75
C LEU A 494 -14.24 -0.49 -14.99
N ASP A 495 -14.22 -1.80 -15.22
CA ASP A 495 -13.89 -2.38 -16.52
C ASP A 495 -12.55 -1.88 -17.11
N SER A 496 -11.56 -1.59 -16.25
CA SER A 496 -10.30 -0.93 -16.63
C SER A 496 -9.07 -1.82 -16.46
N ASP A 497 -8.03 -1.56 -17.24
CA ASP A 497 -6.76 -2.28 -17.19
C ASP A 497 -5.63 -1.39 -16.67
N PHE A 498 -4.89 -1.89 -15.69
CA PHE A 498 -3.73 -1.25 -15.08
C PHE A 498 -2.53 -2.19 -15.14
N TYR A 499 -1.57 -1.92 -16.02
CA TYR A 499 -0.51 -2.89 -16.27
C TYR A 499 0.84 -2.28 -16.59
N ASP A 500 1.92 -3.05 -16.42
CA ASP A 500 3.29 -2.60 -16.68
C ASP A 500 3.67 -1.29 -15.96
N ASN A 501 3.00 -0.99 -14.84
CA ASN A 501 3.37 0.14 -13.99
C ASN A 501 4.41 -0.34 -12.98
N ARG A 502 5.45 0.44 -12.68
CA ARG A 502 6.44 0.07 -11.66
C ARG A 502 5.86 0.10 -10.24
N GLY A 503 4.91 1.00 -9.96
CA GLY A 503 4.15 1.01 -8.71
C GLY A 503 2.94 0.08 -8.77
N SER A 504 1.94 0.31 -7.91
CA SER A 504 0.69 -0.46 -7.95
C SER A 504 -0.13 -0.21 -9.21
N GLY A 505 -0.86 -1.21 -9.70
CA GLY A 505 -1.78 -1.01 -10.82
C GLY A 505 -2.92 -0.03 -10.47
N LEU A 506 -3.72 -0.43 -9.48
CA LEU A 506 -4.88 0.32 -8.99
C LEU A 506 -4.81 0.50 -7.47
N ALA A 507 -4.91 1.75 -7.02
CA ALA A 507 -4.75 2.12 -5.62
C ALA A 507 -5.96 2.91 -5.08
N VAL A 508 -6.41 2.57 -3.88
CA VAL A 508 -7.30 3.40 -3.05
C VAL A 508 -6.63 3.54 -1.68
N GLN A 509 -5.78 4.55 -1.50
CA GLN A 509 -4.78 4.59 -0.43
C GLN A 509 -4.72 5.94 0.29
N PHE A 510 -4.07 5.97 1.46
CA PHE A 510 -3.69 7.20 2.18
C PHE A 510 -4.89 8.14 2.42
N GLY A 511 -6.01 7.64 2.92
CA GLY A 511 -7.24 8.41 2.96
C GLY A 511 -8.41 7.76 3.68
N THR A 512 -9.58 8.38 3.54
CA THR A 512 -10.85 7.90 4.07
C THR A 512 -11.98 8.35 3.14
N GLY A 513 -13.11 7.65 3.19
CA GLY A 513 -14.32 7.96 2.43
C GLY A 513 -15.00 6.68 1.95
N ASP A 514 -16.31 6.62 2.14
CA ASP A 514 -17.09 5.41 1.94
C ASP A 514 -17.62 5.28 0.52
N GLY A 515 -18.09 4.09 0.16
CA GLY A 515 -18.80 3.86 -1.11
C GLY A 515 -17.91 3.77 -2.33
N ASN A 516 -16.58 3.67 -2.17
CA ASN A 516 -15.70 3.41 -3.30
C ASN A 516 -15.85 1.95 -3.78
N LEU A 517 -15.97 1.78 -5.10
CA LEU A 517 -16.18 0.50 -5.76
C LEU A 517 -15.12 0.26 -6.84
N LEU A 518 -14.47 -0.90 -6.79
CA LEU A 518 -13.59 -1.41 -7.84
C LEU A 518 -14.25 -2.65 -8.46
N ARG A 519 -14.64 -2.60 -9.73
CA ARG A 519 -15.32 -3.73 -10.40
C ARG A 519 -14.85 -3.99 -11.84
N GLY A 520 -14.68 -5.25 -12.22
CA GLY A 520 -14.39 -5.63 -13.60
C GLY A 520 -12.97 -5.25 -14.08
N ASN A 521 -12.09 -4.87 -13.16
CA ASN A 521 -10.75 -4.38 -13.50
C ASN A 521 -9.74 -5.52 -13.64
N ARG A 522 -8.68 -5.28 -14.41
CA ARG A 522 -7.49 -6.12 -14.44
C ARG A 522 -6.28 -5.31 -14.00
N ALA A 523 -5.49 -5.85 -13.08
CA ALA A 523 -4.23 -5.27 -12.66
C ALA A 523 -3.10 -6.29 -12.82
N PHE A 524 -2.20 -6.10 -13.78
CA PHE A 524 -1.25 -7.15 -14.13
C PHE A 524 0.13 -6.66 -14.56
N ARG A 525 1.16 -7.48 -14.29
CA ARG A 525 2.56 -7.15 -14.63
C ARG A 525 3.01 -5.80 -14.07
N ASN A 526 2.42 -5.36 -12.96
CA ASN A 526 2.89 -4.19 -12.25
C ASN A 526 4.08 -4.57 -11.36
N GLY A 527 5.00 -3.66 -11.08
CA GLY A 527 6.13 -3.88 -10.18
C GLY A 527 5.71 -3.95 -8.71
N GLY A 528 4.70 -3.16 -8.32
CA GLY A 528 4.06 -3.22 -7.00
C GLY A 528 2.87 -4.19 -6.98
N ASP A 529 1.90 -3.92 -6.10
CA ASP A 529 0.67 -4.73 -6.03
C ASP A 529 -0.24 -4.49 -7.23
N GLY A 530 -1.07 -5.47 -7.60
CA GLY A 530 -2.11 -5.22 -8.59
C GLY A 530 -3.17 -4.25 -8.05
N VAL A 531 -3.80 -4.58 -6.92
CA VAL A 531 -4.74 -3.70 -6.21
C VAL A 531 -4.23 -3.44 -4.80
N ASN A 532 -4.15 -2.18 -4.38
CA ASN A 532 -3.64 -1.81 -3.06
C ASN A 532 -4.55 -0.79 -2.35
N LEU A 533 -4.97 -1.14 -1.13
CA LEU A 533 -5.87 -0.38 -0.25
C LEU A 533 -5.17 0.21 0.99
N GLY A 534 -3.84 0.23 1.00
CA GLY A 534 -3.00 0.65 2.11
C GLY A 534 -3.27 2.04 2.63
N ASP A 535 -3.28 2.14 3.96
CA ASP A 535 -3.54 3.37 4.70
C ASP A 535 -4.88 4.04 4.32
N PHE A 536 -5.87 3.24 3.88
CA PHE A 536 -7.23 3.72 3.61
C PHE A 536 -8.21 3.27 4.70
N GLY A 537 -8.70 4.21 5.49
CA GLY A 537 -9.45 3.92 6.72
C GLY A 537 -10.95 3.67 6.55
N SER A 538 -11.48 3.68 5.34
CA SER A 538 -12.90 3.39 5.05
C SER A 538 -13.06 2.09 4.27
N PRO A 539 -14.15 1.34 4.47
CA PRO A 539 -14.45 0.16 3.65
C PRO A 539 -14.47 0.47 2.15
N VAL A 540 -13.83 -0.41 1.38
CA VAL A 540 -13.84 -0.39 -0.10
C VAL A 540 -14.47 -1.68 -0.59
N SER A 541 -15.35 -1.59 -1.58
CA SER A 541 -15.92 -2.76 -2.25
C SER A 541 -15.06 -3.13 -3.45
N VAL A 542 -14.50 -4.34 -3.44
CA VAL A 542 -13.63 -4.88 -4.50
C VAL A 542 -14.27 -6.14 -5.04
N GLN A 543 -14.83 -6.07 -6.25
CA GLN A 543 -15.67 -7.14 -6.79
C GLN A 543 -15.31 -7.51 -8.23
N TYR A 544 -15.22 -8.78 -8.58
CA TYR A 544 -15.02 -9.21 -9.99
C TYR A 544 -13.77 -8.57 -10.64
N ASN A 545 -12.65 -8.48 -9.93
CA ASN A 545 -11.38 -7.99 -10.47
C ASN A 545 -10.37 -9.13 -10.61
N TRP A 546 -9.49 -9.02 -11.58
CA TRP A 546 -8.39 -9.96 -11.81
C TRP A 546 -7.04 -9.29 -11.54
N SER A 547 -6.18 -9.95 -10.77
CA SER A 547 -4.87 -9.41 -10.40
C SER A 547 -3.77 -10.45 -10.59
N TYR A 548 -2.85 -10.25 -11.52
CA TYR A 548 -1.93 -11.32 -11.90
C TYR A 548 -0.55 -10.89 -12.41
N GLY A 549 0.45 -11.75 -12.20
CA GLY A 549 1.81 -11.48 -12.68
C GLY A 549 2.46 -10.23 -12.07
N ASN A 550 1.97 -9.73 -10.94
CA ASN A 550 2.50 -8.54 -10.30
C ASN A 550 3.75 -8.85 -9.46
N GLY A 551 4.63 -7.87 -9.30
CA GLY A 551 5.90 -7.96 -8.59
C GLY A 551 5.76 -8.00 -7.07
N ALA A 552 4.60 -7.59 -6.55
CA ALA A 552 4.20 -7.79 -5.16
C ALA A 552 2.88 -8.58 -5.09
N ASN A 553 1.89 -8.14 -4.30
CA ASN A 553 0.67 -8.92 -4.06
C ASN A 553 -0.37 -8.76 -5.18
N GLY A 554 -1.28 -9.73 -5.29
CA GLY A 554 -2.48 -9.55 -6.10
C GLY A 554 -3.39 -8.46 -5.53
N PHE A 555 -3.77 -8.63 -4.26
CA PHE A 555 -4.65 -7.70 -3.52
C PHE A 555 -4.07 -7.41 -2.13
N ALA A 556 -3.53 -6.22 -1.94
CA ALA A 556 -3.18 -5.67 -0.63
C ALA A 556 -4.40 -4.93 -0.05
N VAL A 557 -5.02 -5.48 1.00
CA VAL A 557 -6.30 -5.02 1.56
C VAL A 557 -6.14 -4.41 2.95
N GLY A 558 -4.99 -3.77 3.16
CA GLY A 558 -4.62 -3.04 4.36
C GLY A 558 -3.24 -2.45 4.19
N GLY A 559 -2.54 -2.18 5.29
CA GLY A 559 -1.23 -1.53 5.27
C GLY A 559 -1.27 -0.13 5.88
N GLY A 560 -0.10 0.43 6.18
CA GLY A 560 0.05 1.68 6.93
C GLY A 560 0.71 1.46 8.29
N SER A 561 1.10 2.55 8.96
CA SER A 561 1.79 2.48 10.26
C SER A 561 1.31 3.58 11.22
N PRO A 562 0.40 3.26 12.17
CA PRO A 562 -0.30 1.98 12.29
C PRO A 562 -1.27 1.75 11.12
N ALA A 563 -1.51 0.48 10.76
CA ALA A 563 -2.51 0.15 9.74
C ALA A 563 -3.91 0.53 10.24
N PRO A 564 -4.72 1.25 9.45
CA PRO A 564 -6.09 1.56 9.82
C PRO A 564 -6.95 0.29 9.77
N GLY A 565 -7.90 0.19 10.70
CA GLY A 565 -8.89 -0.88 10.72
C GLY A 565 -10.03 -0.58 9.76
N ALA A 566 -9.99 -1.11 8.54
CA ALA A 566 -11.04 -0.93 7.55
C ALA A 566 -11.65 -2.28 7.11
N ALA A 567 -12.96 -2.44 7.31
CA ALA A 567 -13.69 -3.67 6.97
C ALA A 567 -14.00 -3.74 5.46
N HIS A 568 -12.97 -3.92 4.63
CA HIS A 568 -13.13 -4.03 3.18
C HIS A 568 -13.98 -5.25 2.80
N ARG A 569 -14.65 -5.17 1.64
CA ARG A 569 -15.47 -6.25 1.09
C ARG A 569 -14.89 -6.71 -0.24
N VAL A 570 -14.31 -7.90 -0.23
CA VAL A 570 -13.50 -8.44 -1.33
C VAL A 570 -14.18 -9.71 -1.85
N ARG A 571 -14.84 -9.63 -2.99
CA ARG A 571 -15.64 -10.75 -3.51
C ARG A 571 -15.48 -11.05 -4.99
N HIS A 572 -15.58 -12.32 -5.38
CA HIS A 572 -15.52 -12.71 -6.79
C HIS A 572 -14.24 -12.28 -7.52
N ASN A 573 -13.13 -12.03 -6.80
CA ASN A 573 -11.87 -11.64 -7.41
C ASN A 573 -10.98 -12.85 -7.65
N ALA A 574 -10.16 -12.79 -8.71
CA ALA A 574 -9.19 -13.81 -9.04
C ALA A 574 -7.76 -13.25 -8.98
N SER A 575 -6.84 -13.99 -8.39
CA SER A 575 -5.45 -13.62 -8.21
C SER A 575 -4.54 -14.77 -8.65
N TRP A 576 -3.59 -14.54 -9.57
CA TRP A 576 -2.67 -15.60 -9.98
C TRP A 576 -1.28 -15.15 -10.38
N GLY A 577 -0.28 -16.02 -10.16
CA GLY A 577 1.08 -15.78 -10.65
C GLY A 577 1.75 -14.52 -10.12
N ASN A 578 1.31 -13.98 -8.98
CA ASN A 578 1.95 -12.82 -8.36
C ASN A 578 3.19 -13.26 -7.56
N ASN A 579 4.21 -12.41 -7.49
CA ASN A 579 5.43 -12.66 -6.72
C ASN A 579 5.22 -12.55 -5.20
N GLY A 580 4.15 -11.89 -4.78
CA GLY A 580 3.70 -11.81 -3.39
C GLY A 580 2.53 -12.77 -3.10
N HIS A 581 1.65 -12.35 -2.20
CA HIS A 581 0.44 -13.09 -1.83
C HIS A 581 -0.67 -12.92 -2.87
N GLY A 582 -1.63 -13.85 -2.87
CA GLY A 582 -2.87 -13.67 -3.61
C GLY A 582 -3.68 -12.50 -3.03
N PHE A 583 -4.00 -12.58 -1.74
CA PHE A 583 -4.70 -11.58 -0.92
C PHE A 583 -3.97 -11.41 0.42
N VAL A 584 -3.70 -10.19 0.88
CA VAL A 584 -2.97 -9.92 2.15
C VAL A 584 -3.53 -8.74 2.92
N ASP A 585 -3.63 -8.86 4.25
CA ASP A 585 -4.21 -7.83 5.13
C ASP A 585 -3.24 -6.73 5.58
N GLU A 586 -1.93 -6.93 5.44
CA GLU A 586 -0.86 -5.99 5.80
C GLU A 586 -1.07 -5.29 7.16
N GLY A 587 -1.54 -6.04 8.16
CA GLY A 587 -1.73 -5.53 9.51
C GLY A 587 -3.08 -4.86 9.78
N ASN A 588 -3.99 -4.81 8.81
CA ASN A 588 -5.36 -4.38 9.03
C ASN A 588 -6.06 -5.39 9.96
N ALA A 589 -6.46 -4.93 11.15
CA ALA A 589 -7.08 -5.76 12.18
C ALA A 589 -8.62 -5.85 12.07
N ALA A 590 -9.25 -5.14 11.14
CA ALA A 590 -10.71 -5.11 11.01
C ALA A 590 -11.29 -6.42 10.46
N ALA A 591 -12.61 -6.55 10.54
CA ALA A 591 -13.34 -7.69 9.99
C ALA A 591 -13.50 -7.56 8.47
N ILE A 592 -12.44 -7.89 7.72
CA ILE A 592 -12.45 -7.92 6.26
C ILE A 592 -13.32 -9.10 5.80
N GLU A 593 -14.22 -8.86 4.85
CA GLU A 593 -15.07 -9.91 4.27
C GLU A 593 -14.48 -10.40 2.94
N LEU A 594 -14.05 -11.66 2.88
CA LEU A 594 -13.53 -12.31 1.68
C LEU A 594 -14.46 -13.45 1.23
N GLY A 595 -15.20 -13.24 0.16
CA GLY A 595 -16.20 -14.19 -0.33
C GLY A 595 -15.99 -14.58 -1.79
N ASN A 596 -15.99 -15.86 -2.12
CA ASN A 596 -15.95 -16.29 -3.53
C ASN A 596 -14.72 -15.76 -4.28
N ASN A 597 -13.54 -15.73 -3.69
CA ASN A 597 -12.31 -15.35 -4.38
C ASN A 597 -11.49 -16.57 -4.77
N THR A 598 -10.65 -16.46 -5.80
CA THR A 598 -9.68 -17.52 -6.18
C THR A 598 -8.26 -16.98 -6.13
N ALA A 599 -7.35 -17.67 -5.44
CA ALA A 599 -5.91 -17.42 -5.44
C ALA A 599 -5.17 -18.64 -6.01
N PHE A 600 -4.45 -18.47 -7.12
CA PHE A 600 -3.87 -19.58 -7.86
C PHE A 600 -2.39 -19.34 -8.18
N ARG A 601 -1.50 -20.24 -7.75
CA ARG A 601 -0.07 -20.20 -8.11
C ARG A 601 0.61 -18.86 -7.87
N ASN A 602 0.30 -18.18 -6.77
CA ASN A 602 1.12 -17.06 -6.30
C ASN A 602 2.38 -17.61 -5.63
N VAL A 603 3.45 -16.82 -5.59
CA VAL A 603 4.71 -17.23 -4.96
C VAL A 603 4.55 -17.33 -3.45
N ASN A 604 3.82 -16.41 -2.81
CA ASN A 604 3.54 -16.53 -1.38
C ASN A 604 2.16 -17.17 -1.14
N LEU A 605 1.59 -16.99 0.05
CA LEU A 605 0.28 -17.55 0.40
C LEU A 605 -0.84 -17.09 -0.54
N GLY A 606 -1.82 -17.96 -0.79
CA GLY A 606 -3.06 -17.59 -1.47
C GLY A 606 -3.83 -16.51 -0.68
N PHE A 607 -4.07 -16.75 0.60
CA PHE A 607 -4.73 -15.82 1.53
C PHE A 607 -3.90 -15.59 2.80
N ALA A 608 -3.25 -14.44 2.93
CA ALA A 608 -2.51 -14.02 4.12
C ALA A 608 -3.33 -13.04 4.98
N MET A 609 -4.29 -13.56 5.73
CA MET A 609 -5.12 -12.81 6.68
C MET A 609 -4.62 -13.02 8.12
N THR A 610 -3.36 -12.68 8.36
CA THR A 610 -2.62 -13.01 9.60
C THR A 610 -2.95 -12.10 10.78
N THR A 611 -3.57 -10.94 10.52
CA THR A 611 -3.91 -9.91 11.52
C THR A 611 -5.42 -9.67 11.60
N ALA A 612 -6.11 -9.66 10.46
CA ALA A 612 -7.53 -9.32 10.38
C ALA A 612 -8.41 -10.32 11.14
N ALA A 613 -9.49 -9.83 11.75
CA ALA A 613 -10.62 -10.66 12.19
C ALA A 613 -11.50 -11.05 10.98
N ALA A 614 -10.86 -11.54 9.91
CA ALA A 614 -11.46 -11.72 8.60
C ALA A 614 -12.55 -12.79 8.58
N VAL A 615 -13.57 -12.61 7.73
CA VAL A 615 -14.61 -13.59 7.44
C VAL A 615 -14.39 -14.13 6.03
N LEU A 616 -13.95 -15.38 5.92
CA LEU A 616 -13.60 -16.04 4.65
C LEU A 616 -14.63 -17.10 4.28
N ARG A 617 -15.33 -16.94 3.16
CA ARG A 617 -16.36 -17.89 2.69
C ARG A 617 -16.19 -18.24 1.23
N ASN A 618 -16.35 -19.50 0.88
CA ASN A 618 -16.42 -19.94 -0.51
C ASN A 618 -15.17 -19.58 -1.33
N ASN A 619 -13.99 -19.45 -0.73
CA ASN A 619 -12.77 -19.09 -1.45
C ASN A 619 -12.04 -20.35 -1.93
N VAL A 620 -11.30 -20.22 -3.04
CA VAL A 620 -10.41 -21.24 -3.58
C VAL A 620 -8.97 -20.74 -3.49
N ALA A 621 -8.09 -21.53 -2.91
CA ALA A 621 -6.65 -21.36 -3.02
C ALA A 621 -6.01 -22.69 -3.43
N LEU A 622 -5.26 -22.66 -4.53
CA LEU A 622 -4.60 -23.83 -5.11
C LEU A 622 -3.22 -23.48 -5.70
N GLY A 623 -2.22 -24.31 -5.39
CA GLY A 623 -0.91 -24.28 -6.03
C GLY A 623 -0.03 -23.09 -5.64
N ASN A 624 -0.38 -22.36 -4.57
CA ASN A 624 0.40 -21.24 -4.06
C ASN A 624 1.67 -21.76 -3.34
N GLN A 625 2.86 -21.22 -3.64
CA GLN A 625 4.12 -21.91 -3.30
C GLN A 625 4.40 -21.96 -1.79
N GLN A 626 3.98 -20.93 -1.04
CA GLN A 626 4.12 -20.92 0.43
C GLN A 626 2.91 -21.49 1.18
N GLY A 627 1.90 -21.99 0.46
CA GLY A 627 0.67 -22.53 1.04
C GLY A 627 -0.58 -21.75 0.64
N GLU A 628 -1.74 -22.31 0.96
CA GLU A 628 -3.01 -21.78 0.48
C GLU A 628 -3.52 -20.63 1.37
N GLU A 629 -3.24 -20.68 2.67
CA GLU A 629 -3.70 -19.70 3.64
C GLU A 629 -2.75 -19.52 4.85
N GLY A 630 -2.83 -18.33 5.45
CA GLY A 630 -2.30 -18.00 6.77
C GLY A 630 -3.29 -17.08 7.48
N LEU A 631 -3.95 -17.59 8.51
CA LEU A 631 -5.09 -16.94 9.16
C LEU A 631 -4.77 -16.57 10.61
N SER A 632 -5.26 -15.42 11.05
CA SER A 632 -5.24 -15.00 12.44
C SER A 632 -6.14 -15.92 13.30
N ARG A 633 -5.93 -15.93 14.62
CA ARG A 633 -6.79 -16.71 15.54
C ARG A 633 -8.23 -16.20 15.63
N THR A 634 -8.48 -14.96 15.18
CA THR A 634 -9.80 -14.32 15.22
C THR A 634 -10.49 -14.39 13.86
N ALA A 635 -9.83 -14.90 12.82
CA ALA A 635 -10.43 -15.12 11.52
C ALA A 635 -11.46 -16.27 11.57
N GLN A 636 -12.54 -16.12 10.81
CA GLN A 636 -13.62 -17.09 10.68
C GLN A 636 -13.68 -17.57 9.23
N ALA A 637 -13.32 -18.84 9.00
CA ALA A 637 -13.30 -19.45 7.68
C ALA A 637 -14.35 -20.58 7.58
N SER A 638 -15.13 -20.59 6.50
CA SER A 638 -16.09 -21.67 6.20
C SER A 638 -16.21 -21.94 4.69
N ASN A 639 -16.33 -23.21 4.29
CA ASN A 639 -16.55 -23.63 2.89
C ASN A 639 -15.45 -23.11 1.94
N ASN A 640 -14.20 -23.06 2.41
CA ASN A 640 -13.05 -22.71 1.57
C ASN A 640 -12.28 -23.97 1.16
N SER A 641 -11.59 -23.94 0.01
CA SER A 641 -10.96 -25.14 -0.56
C SER A 641 -9.96 -25.82 0.38
N TRP A 642 -9.23 -25.06 1.21
CA TRP A 642 -8.24 -25.57 2.16
C TRP A 642 -8.86 -26.26 3.39
N GLN A 643 -10.18 -26.15 3.59
CA GLN A 643 -10.91 -26.78 4.70
C GLN A 643 -11.54 -28.12 4.30
N GLU A 644 -11.52 -28.46 3.01
CA GLU A 644 -12.22 -29.61 2.44
C GLU A 644 -11.24 -30.53 1.70
N ASN A 645 -11.46 -31.84 1.80
CA ASN A 645 -10.68 -32.81 1.03
C ASN A 645 -11.10 -32.83 -0.44
N GLY A 646 -10.15 -33.09 -1.34
CA GLY A 646 -10.42 -33.31 -2.77
C GLY A 646 -10.27 -32.07 -3.66
N TRP A 647 -9.97 -30.91 -3.08
CA TRP A 647 -9.57 -29.74 -3.87
C TRP A 647 -8.16 -29.92 -4.43
N SER A 648 -8.03 -29.73 -5.75
CA SER A 648 -6.77 -29.79 -6.49
C SER A 648 -6.90 -28.96 -7.75
N GLU A 649 -5.80 -28.77 -8.48
CA GLU A 649 -5.84 -28.07 -9.77
C GLU A 649 -6.78 -28.76 -10.78
N SER A 650 -6.96 -30.08 -10.71
CA SER A 650 -7.92 -30.81 -11.57
C SER A 650 -9.39 -30.52 -11.28
N THR A 651 -9.70 -29.87 -10.16
CA THR A 651 -11.06 -29.39 -9.84
C THR A 651 -11.43 -28.15 -10.66
N LEU A 652 -10.43 -27.44 -11.18
CA LEU A 652 -10.63 -26.26 -12.03
C LEU A 652 -10.95 -26.68 -13.46
N ARG A 653 -11.86 -25.97 -14.13
CA ARG A 653 -12.20 -26.26 -15.54
C ARG A 653 -11.03 -26.02 -16.50
N SER A 654 -10.13 -25.10 -16.16
CA SER A 654 -8.89 -24.85 -16.88
C SER A 654 -7.86 -24.18 -15.96
N THR A 655 -6.59 -24.52 -16.17
CA THR A 655 -5.42 -23.87 -15.56
C THR A 655 -4.56 -23.12 -16.59
N ASP A 656 -5.03 -23.02 -17.83
CA ASP A 656 -4.41 -22.24 -18.89
C ASP A 656 -4.84 -20.76 -18.76
N ALA A 657 -3.92 -19.89 -18.35
CA ALA A 657 -4.21 -18.47 -18.18
C ALA A 657 -4.42 -17.72 -19.51
N SER A 658 -3.96 -18.27 -20.64
CA SER A 658 -4.01 -17.58 -21.94
C SER A 658 -5.44 -17.29 -22.39
N VAL A 659 -6.43 -18.09 -21.95
CA VAL A 659 -7.86 -17.88 -22.24
C VAL A 659 -8.52 -16.82 -21.36
N ALA A 660 -7.80 -16.23 -20.41
CA ALA A 660 -8.24 -15.10 -19.58
C ALA A 660 -7.46 -13.81 -19.88
N GLU A 661 -6.16 -13.93 -20.18
CA GLU A 661 -5.24 -12.80 -20.37
C GLU A 661 -5.38 -12.10 -21.75
N GLY A 662 -6.34 -12.55 -22.57
CA GLY A 662 -6.64 -11.98 -23.88
C GLY A 662 -7.31 -10.59 -23.85
N ALA A 663 -7.87 -10.19 -24.99
CA ALA A 663 -8.62 -8.94 -25.09
C ALA A 663 -9.89 -8.97 -24.23
N ARG A 664 -10.34 -7.80 -23.78
CA ARG A 664 -11.67 -7.60 -23.18
C ARG A 664 -12.78 -7.96 -24.18
N ALA A 665 -13.97 -8.24 -23.65
CA ALA A 665 -15.17 -8.38 -24.48
C ALA A 665 -15.49 -7.06 -25.21
N ALA A 666 -16.33 -7.13 -26.25
CA ALA A 666 -16.64 -5.98 -27.11
C ALA A 666 -17.35 -4.84 -26.37
N ASP A 667 -18.03 -5.14 -25.27
CA ASP A 667 -18.66 -4.16 -24.36
C ASP A 667 -17.66 -3.54 -23.35
N GLY A 668 -16.41 -4.02 -23.35
CA GLY A 668 -15.34 -3.66 -22.43
C GLY A 668 -15.31 -4.47 -21.13
N GLY A 669 -16.25 -5.40 -20.94
CA GLY A 669 -16.26 -6.30 -19.80
C GLY A 669 -15.09 -7.28 -19.80
N LEU A 670 -14.92 -7.98 -18.67
CA LEU A 670 -14.01 -9.12 -18.61
C LEU A 670 -14.50 -10.22 -19.57
N PRO A 671 -13.60 -10.89 -20.29
CA PRO A 671 -14.00 -12.00 -21.15
C PRO A 671 -14.50 -13.16 -20.27
N GLY A 672 -15.57 -13.82 -20.71
CA GLY A 672 -15.96 -15.10 -20.12
C GLY A 672 -14.90 -16.18 -20.40
N THR A 673 -14.49 -16.91 -19.38
CA THR A 673 -13.38 -17.86 -19.48
C THR A 673 -13.58 -19.10 -18.61
N SER A 674 -13.01 -20.22 -19.05
CA SER A 674 -12.95 -21.46 -18.27
C SER A 674 -11.80 -21.45 -17.25
N TYR A 675 -10.84 -20.54 -17.40
CA TYR A 675 -9.70 -20.42 -16.48
C TYR A 675 -10.18 -20.18 -15.06
N LEU A 676 -9.68 -20.96 -14.10
CA LEU A 676 -10.04 -20.93 -12.66
C LEU A 676 -11.52 -21.14 -12.33
N ALA A 677 -12.38 -21.37 -13.33
CA ALA A 677 -13.80 -21.59 -13.10
C ALA A 677 -14.03 -22.91 -12.38
N THR A 678 -14.94 -22.90 -11.40
CA THR A 678 -15.39 -24.09 -10.68
C THR A 678 -16.81 -24.49 -11.13
N GLY A 679 -17.21 -25.73 -10.84
CA GLY A 679 -18.55 -26.23 -11.17
C GLY A 679 -19.62 -25.98 -10.11
N ASN A 680 -19.23 -25.56 -8.91
CA ASN A 680 -20.07 -25.59 -7.70
C ASN A 680 -20.30 -24.21 -7.06
N GLY A 681 -19.88 -23.12 -7.72
CA GLY A 681 -20.08 -21.76 -7.23
C GLY A 681 -19.12 -21.33 -6.12
N VAL A 682 -18.08 -22.11 -5.82
CA VAL A 682 -16.98 -21.74 -4.92
C VAL A 682 -15.86 -21.08 -5.71
N GLY A 683 -15.22 -20.04 -5.18
CA GLY A 683 -14.19 -19.27 -5.87
C GLY A 683 -14.74 -18.13 -6.73
N ALA A 684 -13.83 -17.47 -7.45
CA ALA A 684 -14.11 -16.33 -8.33
C ALA A 684 -15.09 -16.70 -9.45
N SER A 685 -15.98 -15.77 -9.78
CA SER A 685 -16.79 -15.93 -10.99
C SER A 685 -15.93 -15.55 -12.20
N MET A 686 -15.76 -16.49 -13.12
CA MET A 686 -14.97 -16.32 -14.34
C MET A 686 -15.86 -16.25 -15.59
N SER A 687 -17.18 -16.06 -15.41
CA SER A 687 -18.19 -16.07 -16.47
C SER A 687 -18.13 -14.88 -17.45
N GLY A 688 -17.36 -13.84 -17.13
CA GLY A 688 -17.46 -12.55 -17.83
C GLY A 688 -18.55 -11.65 -17.21
N SER A 689 -18.73 -10.47 -17.80
CA SER A 689 -19.65 -9.40 -17.32
C SER A 689 -21.06 -9.87 -16.99
#